data_AF-A0A179FRN9-F1
#
_entry.id   AF-A0A179FRN9-F1
#
_cell.length_a   1.000
_cell.length_b   1.000
_cell.length_c   1.000
_cell.angle_alpha   90.00
_cell.angle_beta   90.00
_cell.angle_gamma   90.00
#
_symmetry.space_group_name_H-M   'P 1'
#
loop_
_entity.id
_entity.type
_entity.pdbx_description
1 polymer ?
#
loop_
_entity_poly.entity_id
_entity_poly.type
_entity_poly.pdbx_seq_one_letter_code
_entity_poly.pdbx_strand_id
1 'polypeptide(L)'
;MADSLTEEQVSEFKEAFSLFDKDGDGQITTKELGTVMRSLGQNPSESELQDMINEVDADNNGTIDFPEFLTMMARKMKDTDSEEEIREAFKVFDRDNNGFISAAELRHVMTSIGEKLTDDEVDEMIREADQDGDGRIDSLGATFYGPIFAVVAFNESRTLALGLFCLELERIDLRLHLPLPSTLLTDSAHVSHLCSTMSSLKQFIRNVRAAKTIADERAVIQKESAAIRASFREESHDHSVRRNNVAKLLYLFTLGERTHFGQIECLKLLASPRFADKRLGHLATSLLLDENQEVLTLVTNSLKNDLSHSNQYIVGLALCTLGNIASIEMSRDLFPEIETLISTSNPYIRRKAALCAMRICRKVPDLQEHFLEKATQLLSDRNHGVLLCGLTLVTSLCEADEEEGGEEGIVDKFRSFVPGLVKTLKGLSTSGYAPEHDVTGITDPFVQVKLLRLLRVLAVGDPETSEQINDILAQVATNTDSSKNVGNSILYEAVRTILDIEADSGLRVLGVNILGKFLTNRDNNIRYVALNTLIKVVAIEPNAVQRHRNTILECLRDPDISIRRRALDLSFTLINESNVRVLIRELLAFLEVADNEFKPTMTSQIGIAADKFAPNKRWHFDTMLRVLSLAGNYVKEQILSSFVRLIATTPELQTYAVQKLYINLKKDITQESLTQAGAWCIGEYADALLKGGQYEEEELVQQVGENEVVDLFALVLNSSYATQVSTEYIITALMKLTTRFSEASQVERIRRVLQTHQTSLDVEVQQRAVEYSNLFSFDQIRRGVLEKMPPPQIKESSRVLGPAPTKKSKATNRKSKVLKPTEQDLLDLMDAPAPATLGAGQATNSDLLADILGGSTPDTPPTSSSPHAPQQANMSSIMDLFGSEPNNPSTSQMETSVATDLLSNSSSKAQSHQVESRHPCYSANDLNVTMQVQRNAEGLIQAIARFQNLSGSTSLSHVGLQAAVPKSQKLQLLNISSAQLEPGADATQMMRISGCKGFSPGQWLDTYVPGIAKAGGFTITCAPSAATTSSSFRVPYLELAVQKCPENEVAAWLWQSAENVIGSLLHVRVGGSFVFPPTLNVRLENIKRVIFVAGGLGINPFMSMLSYIGEMNGLPRLEILVFYASKIPDSGGLENILFLQRIASLFANGRLEGKFRLYLTGNSETCRQFDTSCGAAHLKDFNVEIQKGRLSVLELGRRLENLDHSSSIVYVCGPPTMTDYIFKFLSSESSWLNIPPKHVMTERWW
;
A
#
# COMPACT_ATOMS: atom_id res chain seq x y z
N MET A 1 -43.22 34.31 42.96
CA MET A 1 -42.34 33.12 43.01
C MET A 1 -40.88 33.48 42.69
N ALA A 2 -40.44 34.72 42.95
CA ALA A 2 -39.03 35.11 42.83
C ALA A 2 -38.31 35.12 44.19
N ASP A 3 -39.06 35.15 45.29
CA ASP A 3 -38.56 35.30 46.67
C ASP A 3 -37.86 34.05 47.26
N SER A 4 -37.60 33.03 46.43
CA SER A 4 -36.97 31.76 46.83
C SER A 4 -35.60 31.51 46.18
N LEU A 5 -35.01 32.54 45.56
CA LEU A 5 -33.67 32.52 44.96
C LEU A 5 -32.72 33.38 45.82
N THR A 6 -31.48 32.94 46.00
CA THR A 6 -30.47 33.77 46.70
C THR A 6 -29.99 34.91 45.80
N GLU A 7 -29.50 36.01 46.40
CA GLU A 7 -29.03 37.18 45.63
C GLU A 7 -27.91 36.81 44.62
N GLU A 8 -27.07 35.82 44.95
CA GLU A 8 -26.04 35.29 44.04
C GLU A 8 -26.67 34.58 42.83
N GLN A 9 -27.69 33.74 43.02
CA GLN A 9 -28.40 33.07 41.92
C GLN A 9 -29.14 34.08 41.02
N VAL A 10 -29.79 35.09 41.62
CA VAL A 10 -30.42 36.17 40.85
C VAL A 10 -29.38 36.96 40.05
N SER A 11 -28.17 37.14 40.57
CA SER A 11 -27.05 37.76 39.85
C SER A 11 -26.57 36.89 38.67
N GLU A 12 -26.38 35.58 38.86
CA GLU A 12 -26.00 34.67 37.77
C GLU A 12 -27.06 34.64 36.66
N PHE A 13 -28.34 34.61 36.99
CA PHE A 13 -29.41 34.68 35.98
C PHE A 13 -29.50 36.05 35.30
N LYS A 14 -29.07 37.12 35.97
CA LYS A 14 -28.98 38.46 35.37
C LYS A 14 -27.82 38.57 34.36
N GLU A 15 -26.67 37.98 34.67
CA GLU A 15 -25.57 37.84 33.71
C GLU A 15 -25.99 36.97 32.52
N ALA A 16 -26.69 35.86 32.77
CA ALA A 16 -27.25 35.02 31.73
C ALA A 16 -28.23 35.79 30.83
N PHE A 17 -29.19 36.54 31.40
CA PHE A 17 -30.14 37.36 30.64
C PHE A 17 -29.42 38.38 29.73
N SER A 18 -28.40 39.07 30.23
CA SER A 18 -27.57 40.00 29.45
C SER A 18 -26.70 39.35 28.35
N LEU A 19 -26.67 38.02 28.30
CA LEU A 19 -26.03 37.22 27.25
C LEU A 19 -27.03 36.80 26.14
N PHE A 20 -28.33 36.87 26.42
CA PHE A 20 -29.41 36.61 25.45
C PHE A 20 -29.91 37.89 24.78
N ASP A 21 -30.16 38.94 25.57
CA ASP A 21 -30.47 40.30 25.12
C ASP A 21 -29.22 40.93 24.46
N LYS A 22 -29.26 41.14 23.14
CA LYS A 22 -28.07 41.57 22.37
C LYS A 22 -28.07 43.02 21.94
N ASP A 23 -29.23 43.67 21.87
CA ASP A 23 -29.32 45.11 21.62
C ASP A 23 -29.43 45.93 22.93
N GLY A 24 -29.66 45.26 24.06
CA GLY A 24 -29.60 45.82 25.41
C GLY A 24 -30.88 46.53 25.82
N ASP A 25 -32.02 46.17 25.22
CA ASP A 25 -33.31 46.83 25.44
C ASP A 25 -34.05 46.34 26.70
N GLY A 26 -33.59 45.25 27.30
CA GLY A 26 -34.15 44.65 28.51
C GLY A 26 -35.22 43.57 28.27
N GLN A 27 -35.45 43.17 27.01
CA GLN A 27 -36.40 42.12 26.61
C GLN A 27 -35.69 41.10 25.70
N ILE A 28 -36.12 39.84 25.72
CA ILE A 28 -35.59 38.81 24.81
C ILE A 28 -36.63 38.52 23.72
N THR A 29 -36.28 38.79 22.47
CA THR A 29 -37.16 38.50 21.33
C THR A 29 -37.05 37.05 20.84
N THR A 30 -38.09 36.56 20.15
CA THR A 30 -38.13 35.24 19.49
C THR A 30 -36.90 34.96 18.60
N LYS A 31 -36.37 36.01 17.97
CA LYS A 31 -35.21 35.93 17.06
C LYS A 31 -33.90 35.81 17.82
N GLU A 32 -33.75 36.47 18.97
CA GLU A 32 -32.55 36.38 19.79
C GLU A 32 -32.49 35.03 20.52
N LEU A 33 -33.60 34.61 21.14
CA LEU A 33 -33.74 33.28 21.72
C LEU A 33 -33.42 32.20 20.67
N GLY A 34 -34.03 32.30 19.50
CA GLY A 34 -33.74 31.40 18.37
C GLY A 34 -32.32 31.50 17.81
N THR A 35 -31.62 32.63 17.99
CA THR A 35 -30.21 32.77 17.60
C THR A 35 -29.31 32.08 18.62
N VAL A 36 -29.60 32.22 19.92
CA VAL A 36 -28.76 31.64 20.97
C VAL A 36 -28.98 30.13 21.11
N MET A 37 -30.22 29.62 21.02
CA MET A 37 -30.48 28.16 21.01
C MET A 37 -29.74 27.47 19.85
N ARG A 38 -29.69 28.10 18.68
CA ARG A 38 -28.90 27.64 17.52
C ARG A 38 -27.39 27.71 17.76
N SER A 39 -26.90 28.72 18.48
CA SER A 39 -25.49 28.76 18.91
C SER A 39 -25.13 27.71 19.99
N LEU A 40 -26.11 27.24 20.76
CA LEU A 40 -25.98 26.15 21.74
C LEU A 40 -26.17 24.75 21.12
N GLY A 41 -26.33 24.66 19.79
CA GLY A 41 -26.39 23.40 19.05
C GLY A 41 -27.78 22.75 18.96
N GLN A 42 -28.85 23.44 19.37
CA GLN A 42 -30.23 22.99 19.14
C GLN A 42 -30.87 23.81 18.00
N ASN A 43 -31.65 23.17 17.14
CA ASN A 43 -32.17 23.81 15.92
C ASN A 43 -33.72 23.82 15.90
N PRO A 44 -34.38 24.46 16.88
CA PRO A 44 -35.84 24.48 16.98
C PRO A 44 -36.49 25.25 15.83
N SER A 45 -37.73 24.89 15.50
CA SER A 45 -38.56 25.58 14.53
C SER A 45 -39.08 26.91 15.06
N GLU A 46 -39.48 27.80 14.15
CA GLU A 46 -39.98 29.14 14.50
C GLU A 46 -41.32 29.07 15.28
N SER A 47 -42.11 28.01 15.08
CA SER A 47 -43.30 27.71 15.88
C SER A 47 -42.97 27.25 17.30
N GLU A 48 -41.99 26.35 17.47
CA GLU A 48 -41.59 25.88 18.82
C GLU A 48 -41.00 27.02 19.66
N LEU A 49 -40.23 27.93 19.03
CA LEU A 49 -39.72 29.13 19.69
C LEU A 49 -40.85 30.10 20.09
N GLN A 50 -41.90 30.20 19.28
CA GLN A 50 -43.07 31.03 19.61
C GLN A 50 -43.89 30.41 20.75
N ASP A 51 -44.11 29.10 20.72
CA ASP A 51 -44.82 28.38 21.80
C ASP A 51 -44.06 28.48 23.13
N MET A 52 -42.73 28.34 23.11
CA MET A 52 -41.86 28.54 24.29
C MET A 52 -41.94 29.95 24.90
N ILE A 53 -42.20 30.98 24.09
CA ILE A 53 -42.39 32.35 24.57
C ILE A 53 -43.80 32.53 25.10
N ASN A 54 -44.82 32.07 24.36
CA ASN A 54 -46.23 32.13 24.76
C ASN A 54 -46.54 31.38 26.08
N GLU A 55 -45.71 30.40 26.49
CA GLU A 55 -45.83 29.69 27.78
C GLU A 55 -45.35 30.48 29.00
N VAL A 56 -44.55 31.54 28.79
CA VAL A 56 -43.84 32.29 29.84
C VAL A 56 -44.26 33.76 29.88
N ASP A 57 -44.48 34.35 28.70
CA ASP A 57 -45.01 35.70 28.46
C ASP A 57 -46.41 35.84 29.08
N ALA A 58 -46.47 36.49 30.24
CA ALA A 58 -47.68 36.61 31.04
C ALA A 58 -48.49 37.86 30.67
N ASP A 59 -47.86 38.88 30.06
CA ASP A 59 -48.53 40.11 29.63
C ASP A 59 -48.96 40.11 28.14
N ASN A 60 -48.54 39.07 27.39
CA ASN A 60 -48.78 38.80 25.97
C ASN A 60 -48.14 39.86 25.03
N ASN A 61 -46.96 40.39 25.40
CA ASN A 61 -46.24 41.37 24.59
C ASN A 61 -45.43 40.75 23.43
N GLY A 62 -45.19 39.43 23.44
CA GLY A 62 -44.46 38.67 22.41
C GLY A 62 -42.94 38.57 22.61
N THR A 63 -42.42 39.00 23.76
CA THR A 63 -41.02 38.93 24.22
C THR A 63 -40.98 38.39 25.65
N ILE A 64 -39.78 38.11 26.19
CA ILE A 64 -39.62 37.68 27.60
C ILE A 64 -38.84 38.76 28.36
N ASP A 65 -39.42 39.27 29.45
CA ASP A 65 -38.75 40.20 30.36
C ASP A 65 -37.88 39.48 31.42
N PHE A 66 -37.07 40.22 32.18
CA PHE A 66 -36.17 39.61 33.18
C PHE A 66 -36.92 38.88 34.34
N PRO A 67 -37.97 39.45 34.96
CA PRO A 67 -38.87 38.73 35.87
C PRO A 67 -39.48 37.42 35.32
N GLU A 68 -39.92 37.41 34.07
CA GLU A 68 -40.48 36.25 33.39
C GLU A 68 -39.41 35.18 33.11
N PHE A 69 -38.23 35.61 32.64
CA PHE A 69 -37.05 34.75 32.46
C PHE A 69 -36.61 34.08 33.77
N LEU A 70 -36.56 34.83 34.88
CA LEU A 70 -36.31 34.27 36.21
C LEU A 70 -37.35 33.21 36.59
N THR A 71 -38.62 33.44 36.27
CA THR A 71 -39.71 32.49 36.57
C THR A 71 -39.59 31.21 35.73
N MET A 72 -39.24 31.32 34.45
CA MET A 72 -38.93 30.17 33.59
C MET A 72 -37.76 29.33 34.14
N MET A 73 -36.65 29.98 34.49
CA MET A 73 -35.45 29.31 34.96
C MET A 73 -35.65 28.65 36.33
N ALA A 74 -36.32 29.33 37.27
CA ALA A 74 -36.67 28.78 38.58
C ALA A 74 -37.60 27.54 38.47
N ARG A 75 -38.49 27.52 37.48
CA ARG A 75 -39.39 26.37 37.22
C ARG A 75 -38.62 25.20 36.62
N LYS A 76 -37.75 25.44 35.62
CA LYS A 76 -36.86 24.43 35.02
C LYS A 76 -35.94 23.73 36.02
N MET A 77 -35.39 24.46 36.99
CA MET A 77 -34.55 23.82 38.03
C MET A 77 -35.35 22.84 38.91
N LYS A 78 -36.61 23.16 39.23
CA LYS A 78 -37.47 22.27 40.02
C LYS A 78 -37.81 20.94 39.35
N ASP A 79 -37.82 20.89 38.02
CA ASP A 79 -38.08 19.66 37.26
C ASP A 79 -36.82 18.80 37.03
N THR A 80 -35.63 19.22 37.51
CA THR A 80 -34.35 18.55 37.20
C THR A 80 -33.63 17.93 38.40
N ASP A 81 -34.11 18.11 39.64
CA ASP A 81 -33.52 17.50 40.85
C ASP A 81 -34.48 16.48 41.49
N SER A 82 -34.30 15.20 41.16
CA SER A 82 -35.02 14.05 41.69
C SER A 82 -34.62 13.74 43.15
N GLU A 83 -35.20 14.50 44.09
CA GLU A 83 -35.14 14.28 45.54
C GLU A 83 -35.54 12.84 45.95
N GLU A 84 -36.28 12.14 45.08
CA GLU A 84 -36.71 10.75 45.24
C GLU A 84 -35.56 9.73 45.05
N GLU A 85 -34.63 9.95 44.11
CA GLU A 85 -33.52 9.00 43.85
C GLU A 85 -32.52 8.95 45.02
N ILE A 86 -32.25 10.09 45.65
CA ILE A 86 -31.39 10.18 46.84
C ILE A 86 -32.08 9.51 48.04
N ARG A 87 -33.40 9.68 48.16
CA ARG A 87 -34.22 9.10 49.24
C ARG A 87 -34.43 7.58 49.07
N GLU A 88 -34.41 7.05 47.85
CA GLU A 88 -34.35 5.60 47.58
C GLU A 88 -32.96 5.03 47.87
N ALA A 89 -31.89 5.71 47.45
CA ALA A 89 -30.52 5.29 47.77
C ALA A 89 -30.30 5.18 49.30
N PHE A 90 -30.80 6.13 50.09
CA PHE A 90 -30.62 6.14 51.55
C PHE A 90 -31.29 4.92 52.24
N LYS A 91 -32.47 4.50 51.77
CA LYS A 91 -33.21 3.32 52.26
C LYS A 91 -32.51 1.98 52.02
N VAL A 92 -31.49 1.93 51.15
CA VAL A 92 -30.71 0.71 50.91
C VAL A 92 -29.66 0.49 52.03
N PHE A 93 -29.25 1.55 52.72
CA PHE A 93 -28.21 1.51 53.76
C PHE A 93 -28.77 1.60 55.18
N ASP A 94 -29.82 2.40 55.41
CA ASP A 94 -30.59 2.45 56.66
C ASP A 94 -31.52 1.23 56.76
N ARG A 95 -31.12 0.20 57.52
CA ARG A 95 -31.81 -1.09 57.54
C ARG A 95 -32.88 -1.18 58.61
N ASP A 96 -32.74 -0.42 59.70
CA ASP A 96 -33.76 -0.34 60.75
C ASP A 96 -34.79 0.79 60.51
N ASN A 97 -34.58 1.60 59.46
CA ASN A 97 -35.42 2.74 59.03
C ASN A 97 -35.49 3.84 60.09
N ASN A 98 -34.41 4.05 60.86
CA ASN A 98 -34.37 5.06 61.92
C ASN A 98 -34.10 6.49 61.41
N GLY A 99 -33.68 6.66 60.14
CA GLY A 99 -33.35 7.93 59.51
C GLY A 99 -31.86 8.31 59.52
N PHE A 100 -30.99 7.46 60.09
CA PHE A 100 -29.55 7.68 60.23
C PHE A 100 -28.79 6.38 59.97
N ILE A 101 -27.68 6.45 59.23
CA ILE A 101 -26.82 5.28 58.98
C ILE A 101 -25.79 5.16 60.10
N SER A 102 -25.78 4.02 60.79
CA SER A 102 -24.79 3.72 61.84
C SER A 102 -23.54 3.02 61.30
N ALA A 103 -22.44 3.08 62.06
CA ALA A 103 -21.18 2.38 61.75
C ALA A 103 -21.35 0.87 61.51
N ALA A 104 -22.25 0.24 62.27
CA ALA A 104 -22.51 -1.19 62.16
C ALA A 104 -23.25 -1.55 60.87
N GLU A 105 -24.13 -0.67 60.38
CA GLU A 105 -24.89 -0.86 59.13
C GLU A 105 -24.00 -0.60 57.92
N LEU A 106 -23.24 0.50 57.91
CA LEU A 106 -22.27 0.79 56.85
C LEU A 106 -21.26 -0.36 56.71
N ARG A 107 -20.72 -0.87 57.83
CA ARG A 107 -19.82 -2.04 57.83
C ARG A 107 -20.52 -3.31 57.31
N HIS A 108 -21.78 -3.54 57.67
CA HIS A 108 -22.52 -4.72 57.22
C HIS A 108 -22.75 -4.68 55.70
N VAL A 109 -23.16 -3.54 55.15
CA VAL A 109 -23.41 -3.34 53.71
C VAL A 109 -22.12 -3.46 52.91
N MET A 110 -21.02 -2.83 53.34
CA MET A 110 -19.73 -2.97 52.65
C MET A 110 -19.24 -4.44 52.65
N THR A 111 -19.41 -5.14 53.78
CA THR A 111 -19.06 -6.57 53.90
C THR A 111 -19.92 -7.46 53.00
N SER A 112 -21.20 -7.15 52.79
CA SER A 112 -22.08 -7.93 51.89
C SER A 112 -21.90 -7.58 50.41
N ILE A 113 -21.35 -6.40 50.08
CA ILE A 113 -20.91 -6.01 48.73
C ILE A 113 -19.52 -6.59 48.39
N GLY A 114 -18.81 -7.13 49.39
CA GLY A 114 -17.61 -7.96 49.21
C GLY A 114 -16.29 -7.26 49.53
N GLU A 115 -16.32 -6.00 49.98
CA GLU A 115 -15.13 -5.31 50.50
C GLU A 115 -15.07 -5.41 52.03
N LYS A 116 -13.89 -5.75 52.56
CA LYS A 116 -13.63 -5.80 53.99
C LYS A 116 -12.77 -4.60 54.40
N LEU A 117 -13.46 -3.51 54.72
CA LEU A 117 -12.85 -2.36 55.40
C LEU A 117 -12.48 -2.74 56.84
N THR A 118 -11.40 -2.16 57.34
CA THR A 118 -11.00 -2.27 58.75
C THR A 118 -11.79 -1.27 59.62
N ASP A 119 -11.91 -1.54 60.92
CA ASP A 119 -12.72 -0.72 61.82
C ASP A 119 -12.23 0.75 61.84
N ASP A 120 -10.91 0.98 61.78
CA ASP A 120 -10.30 2.31 61.69
C ASP A 120 -10.70 3.08 60.40
N GLU A 121 -10.90 2.38 59.28
CA GLU A 121 -11.33 2.98 57.99
C GLU A 121 -12.82 3.33 58.02
N VAL A 122 -13.65 2.51 58.66
CA VAL A 122 -15.10 2.79 58.82
C VAL A 122 -15.30 3.98 59.76
N ASP A 123 -14.56 4.03 60.87
CA ASP A 123 -14.61 5.14 61.83
C ASP A 123 -14.02 6.44 61.23
N GLU A 124 -13.11 6.35 60.25
CA GLU A 124 -12.66 7.50 59.46
C GLU A 124 -13.74 7.99 58.47
N MET A 125 -14.39 7.09 57.75
CA MET A 125 -15.47 7.44 56.82
C MET A 125 -16.67 8.12 57.52
N ILE A 126 -16.96 7.73 58.76
CA ILE A 126 -18.04 8.36 59.54
C ILE A 126 -17.61 9.72 60.06
N ARG A 127 -16.40 9.82 60.62
CA ARG A 127 -15.80 11.07 61.11
C ARG A 127 -15.62 12.16 60.04
N GLU A 128 -15.61 11.80 58.75
CA GLU A 128 -15.65 12.78 57.64
C GLU A 128 -17.08 13.19 57.23
N ALA A 129 -18.09 12.36 57.47
CA ALA A 129 -19.49 12.61 57.07
C ALA A 129 -20.35 13.20 58.20
N ASP A 130 -19.98 12.93 59.46
CA ASP A 130 -20.59 13.40 60.70
C ASP A 130 -20.14 14.86 60.99
N GLN A 131 -21.01 15.84 60.68
CA GLN A 131 -20.70 17.27 60.87
C GLN A 131 -21.06 17.82 62.25
N ASP A 132 -21.96 17.16 63.00
CA ASP A 132 -22.38 17.55 64.35
C ASP A 132 -21.68 16.77 65.48
N GLY A 133 -20.96 15.69 65.14
CA GLY A 133 -20.09 14.93 66.03
C GLY A 133 -20.83 13.86 66.86
N ASP A 134 -21.94 13.33 66.35
CA ASP A 134 -22.83 12.40 67.08
C ASP A 134 -22.47 10.90 66.86
N GLY A 135 -21.57 10.61 65.92
CA GLY A 135 -21.12 9.27 65.53
C GLY A 135 -22.01 8.56 64.52
N ARG A 136 -22.90 9.28 63.80
CA ARG A 136 -23.85 8.74 62.82
C ARG A 136 -23.86 9.62 61.56
N ILE A 137 -24.47 9.11 60.49
CA ILE A 137 -24.63 9.87 59.24
C ILE A 137 -26.12 10.14 59.02
N ASP A 138 -26.48 11.41 59.01
CA ASP A 138 -27.84 11.88 58.76
C ASP A 138 -28.14 12.04 57.25
N SER A 139 -29.40 12.33 56.92
CA SER A 139 -29.83 12.52 55.54
C SER A 139 -29.20 13.72 54.83
N LEU A 140 -28.67 14.73 55.54
CA LEU A 140 -27.96 15.87 54.94
C LEU A 140 -26.47 15.56 54.65
N GLY A 141 -25.78 14.90 55.58
CA GLY A 141 -24.40 14.43 55.39
C GLY A 141 -24.31 13.42 54.24
N ALA A 142 -25.34 12.60 54.07
CA ALA A 142 -25.50 11.68 52.94
C ALA A 142 -25.50 12.39 51.57
N THR A 143 -26.12 13.56 51.46
CA THR A 143 -26.20 14.33 50.21
C THR A 143 -24.82 14.79 49.74
N PHE A 144 -23.89 15.05 50.67
CA PHE A 144 -22.50 15.41 50.37
C PHE A 144 -21.71 14.25 49.75
N TYR A 145 -22.05 13.00 50.12
CA TYR A 145 -21.46 11.76 49.59
C TYR A 145 -22.34 11.05 48.54
N GLY A 146 -23.45 11.66 48.10
CA GLY A 146 -24.42 11.08 47.15
C GLY A 146 -23.82 10.42 45.90
N PRO A 147 -22.76 10.96 45.26
CA PRO A 147 -22.10 10.29 44.13
C PRO A 147 -21.45 8.95 44.47
N ILE A 148 -20.97 8.76 45.71
CA ILE A 148 -20.35 7.50 46.16
C ILE A 148 -21.44 6.45 46.41
N PHE A 149 -22.52 6.83 47.09
CA PHE A 149 -23.69 5.95 47.28
C PHE A 149 -24.35 5.54 45.95
N ALA A 150 -24.46 6.46 44.98
CA ALA A 150 -24.97 6.16 43.65
C ALA A 150 -24.03 5.26 42.81
N VAL A 151 -22.70 5.43 42.93
CA VAL A 151 -21.71 4.56 42.24
C VAL A 151 -21.77 3.13 42.76
N VAL A 152 -22.10 2.91 44.03
CA VAL A 152 -22.30 1.57 44.60
C VAL A 152 -23.55 0.90 43.99
N ALA A 153 -24.65 1.64 43.82
CA ALA A 153 -25.88 1.12 43.21
C ALA A 153 -25.78 0.85 41.69
N PHE A 154 -24.96 1.61 40.95
CA PHE A 154 -24.87 1.50 39.48
C PHE A 154 -23.92 0.41 38.95
N ASN A 155 -23.20 -0.31 39.81
CA ASN A 155 -22.06 -1.14 39.40
C ASN A 155 -22.43 -2.55 38.86
N GLU A 156 -23.71 -2.93 38.84
CA GLU A 156 -24.14 -4.26 38.39
C GLU A 156 -24.35 -4.40 36.87
N SER A 157 -24.39 -3.31 36.10
CA SER A 157 -24.79 -3.34 34.68
C SER A 157 -23.80 -2.65 33.72
N ARG A 158 -22.75 -3.39 33.31
CA ARG A 158 -22.22 -3.46 31.92
C ARG A 158 -20.93 -4.27 31.80
N THR A 159 -21.08 -5.59 31.66
CA THR A 159 -20.14 -6.41 30.88
C THR A 159 -20.90 -6.94 29.67
N LEU A 160 -20.68 -6.40 28.46
CA LEU A 160 -20.94 -6.99 27.11
C LEU A 160 -21.17 -5.88 26.04
N ALA A 161 -20.11 -5.46 25.33
CA ALA A 161 -20.19 -4.80 24.01
C ALA A 161 -18.79 -4.67 23.33
N LEU A 162 -17.99 -5.75 23.36
CA LEU A 162 -16.68 -5.78 22.68
C LEU A 162 -16.86 -5.91 21.16
N GLY A 163 -17.09 -4.78 20.48
CA GLY A 163 -17.28 -4.73 19.03
C GLY A 163 -17.15 -3.36 18.35
N LEU A 164 -17.24 -2.24 19.09
CA LEU A 164 -17.25 -0.88 18.51
C LEU A 164 -16.10 0.02 18.98
N PHE A 165 -15.01 -0.56 19.48
CA PHE A 165 -13.94 0.15 20.20
C PHE A 165 -12.93 0.90 19.28
N CYS A 166 -13.40 1.60 18.26
CA CYS A 166 -12.57 2.34 17.29
C CYS A 166 -13.11 3.71 16.84
N LEU A 167 -14.28 4.19 17.32
CA LEU A 167 -14.90 5.43 16.81
C LEU A 167 -15.53 6.37 17.86
N GLU A 168 -15.14 6.28 19.14
CA GLU A 168 -15.73 7.15 20.18
C GLU A 168 -14.67 7.68 21.18
N LEU A 169 -13.69 8.41 20.64
CA LEU A 169 -12.56 9.00 21.39
C LEU A 169 -12.82 10.43 21.91
N GLU A 170 -14.05 10.96 21.81
CA GLU A 170 -14.34 12.39 22.04
C GLU A 170 -15.31 12.72 23.19
N ARG A 171 -15.75 11.76 24.03
CA ARG A 171 -16.82 12.05 25.03
C ARG A 171 -16.66 11.55 26.46
N ILE A 172 -15.44 11.29 26.93
CA ILE A 172 -15.18 11.05 28.36
C ILE A 172 -14.06 11.96 28.87
N ASP A 173 -14.42 13.11 29.42
CA ASP A 173 -13.56 13.84 30.35
C ASP A 173 -14.38 14.61 31.40
N LEU A 174 -13.75 14.90 32.55
CA LEU A 174 -14.29 15.49 33.78
C LEU A 174 -15.40 14.70 34.52
N ARG A 175 -15.00 13.95 35.57
CA ARG A 175 -15.38 14.25 36.98
C ARG A 175 -14.72 13.30 38.01
N LEU A 176 -13.55 13.69 38.54
CA LEU A 176 -13.17 13.39 39.94
C LEU A 176 -12.11 14.40 40.45
N HIS A 177 -12.44 15.08 41.54
CA HIS A 177 -11.58 15.84 42.46
C HIS A 177 -12.47 16.74 43.33
N LEU A 178 -12.36 16.59 44.64
CA LEU A 178 -12.36 17.70 45.60
C LEU A 178 -11.05 17.61 46.44
N PRO A 179 -10.68 18.67 47.19
CA PRO A 179 -9.38 18.81 47.85
C PRO A 179 -9.43 18.68 49.39
N LEU A 180 -8.27 18.40 50.01
CA LEU A 180 -8.05 18.65 51.43
C LEU A 180 -7.55 20.09 51.65
N PRO A 181 -8.00 20.80 52.71
CA PRO A 181 -7.51 22.13 53.06
C PRO A 181 -6.24 22.07 53.93
N SER A 182 -5.31 22.99 53.68
CA SER A 182 -4.14 23.23 54.54
C SER A 182 -4.06 24.72 54.87
N THR A 183 -4.26 25.08 56.14
CA THR A 183 -3.96 26.42 56.66
C THR A 183 -3.12 26.34 57.92
N LEU A 184 -2.32 27.39 58.13
CA LEU A 184 -1.34 27.66 59.21
C LEU A 184 0.12 27.30 58.92
N LEU A 185 0.86 28.27 58.39
CA LEU A 185 1.97 28.91 59.11
C LEU A 185 2.34 30.26 58.45
N THR A 186 2.84 31.18 59.27
CA THR A 186 2.95 32.62 59.01
C THR A 186 4.32 33.07 58.51
N ASP A 187 4.32 34.22 57.81
CA ASP A 187 5.43 35.19 57.64
C ASP A 187 6.84 34.68 57.27
N SER A 188 7.23 34.91 56.01
CA SER A 188 8.42 35.72 55.69
C SER A 188 8.42 36.13 54.21
N ALA A 189 8.51 37.43 53.92
CA ALA A 189 8.54 37.95 52.56
C ALA A 189 9.92 37.78 51.88
N HIS A 190 9.93 37.88 50.55
CA HIS A 190 11.11 38.05 49.67
C HIS A 190 11.93 36.84 49.18
N VAL A 191 11.32 35.69 48.83
CA VAL A 191 11.83 34.82 47.73
C VAL A 191 10.69 34.13 46.95
N SER A 192 9.74 34.89 46.38
CA SER A 192 8.49 34.31 45.86
C SER A 192 8.00 34.93 44.54
N HIS A 193 8.78 34.80 43.45
CA HIS A 193 8.37 35.34 42.14
C HIS A 193 8.54 34.44 40.91
N LEU A 194 8.93 33.16 41.07
CA LEU A 194 9.13 32.23 39.95
C LEU A 194 8.40 30.88 40.03
N CYS A 195 7.68 30.58 41.11
CA CYS A 195 7.00 29.28 41.30
C CYS A 195 5.52 29.48 41.63
N SER A 196 4.67 29.63 40.61
CA SER A 196 3.22 29.79 40.77
C SER A 196 2.41 28.80 39.92
N THR A 197 1.46 28.13 40.58
CA THR A 197 0.29 27.44 40.00
C THR A 197 0.52 26.27 39.03
N MET A 198 0.62 25.05 39.57
CA MET A 198 0.36 23.81 38.83
C MET A 198 -1.16 23.54 38.76
N SER A 199 -1.78 23.68 37.58
CA SER A 199 -3.21 23.49 37.36
C SER A 199 -3.63 22.00 37.32
N SER A 200 -4.87 21.67 37.67
CA SER A 200 -5.43 20.30 37.51
C SER A 200 -5.76 20.01 36.03
N LEU A 201 -5.70 18.74 35.59
CA LEU A 201 -6.21 18.29 34.27
C LEU A 201 -7.58 18.92 33.93
N LYS A 202 -8.55 18.86 34.86
CA LYS A 202 -9.89 19.46 34.69
C LYS A 202 -9.87 20.96 34.38
N GLN A 203 -8.88 21.68 34.90
CA GLN A 203 -8.71 23.11 34.64
C GLN A 203 -8.05 23.33 33.29
N PHE A 204 -7.07 22.51 32.91
CA PHE A 204 -6.46 22.56 31.59
C PHE A 204 -7.50 22.33 30.48
N ILE A 205 -8.34 21.30 30.59
CA ILE A 205 -9.43 21.04 29.63
C ILE A 205 -10.42 22.20 29.57
N ARG A 206 -10.80 22.79 30.72
CA ARG A 206 -11.67 23.97 30.75
C ARG A 206 -11.02 25.18 30.07
N ASN A 207 -9.72 25.39 30.26
CA ASN A 207 -8.98 26.47 29.59
C ASN A 207 -8.88 26.25 28.07
N VAL A 208 -8.66 25.01 27.62
CA VAL A 208 -8.66 24.64 26.19
C VAL A 208 -10.05 24.83 25.58
N ARG A 209 -11.11 24.34 26.24
CA ARG A 209 -12.51 24.53 25.79
C ARG A 209 -13.01 25.98 25.87
N ALA A 210 -12.36 26.84 26.65
CA ALA A 210 -12.66 28.27 26.72
C ALA A 210 -11.94 29.10 25.63
N ALA A 211 -11.04 28.49 24.85
CA ALA A 211 -10.39 29.16 23.74
C ALA A 211 -11.41 29.50 22.64
N LYS A 212 -11.48 30.77 22.25
CA LYS A 212 -12.42 31.25 21.21
C LYS A 212 -11.88 31.02 19.79
N THR A 213 -10.57 30.82 19.64
CA THR A 213 -9.91 30.56 18.36
C THR A 213 -8.90 29.41 18.48
N ILE A 214 -8.63 28.74 17.36
CA ILE A 214 -7.58 27.70 17.26
C ILE A 214 -6.18 28.28 17.59
N ALA A 215 -5.98 29.59 17.44
CA ALA A 215 -4.73 30.25 17.82
C ALA A 215 -4.61 30.37 19.36
N ASP A 216 -5.69 30.76 20.04
CA ASP A 216 -5.74 30.81 21.51
C ASP A 216 -5.59 29.41 22.12
N GLU A 217 -6.26 28.42 21.52
CA GLU A 217 -6.17 27.01 21.91
C GLU A 217 -4.72 26.52 21.87
N ARG A 218 -4.03 26.76 20.74
CA ARG A 218 -2.61 26.47 20.57
C ARG A 218 -1.73 27.24 21.56
N ALA A 219 -2.07 28.47 21.92
CA ALA A 219 -1.32 29.23 22.92
C ALA A 219 -1.46 28.61 24.33
N VAL A 220 -2.66 28.18 24.72
CA VAL A 220 -2.92 27.47 25.99
C VAL A 220 -2.17 26.12 26.00
N ILE A 221 -2.26 25.35 24.93
CA ILE A 221 -1.55 24.08 24.70
C ILE A 221 -0.03 24.26 24.80
N GLN A 222 0.54 25.28 24.14
CA GLN A 222 1.99 25.54 24.17
C GLN A 222 2.45 25.94 25.58
N LYS A 223 1.68 26.79 26.28
CA LYS A 223 1.96 27.22 27.65
C LYS A 223 1.97 26.03 28.63
N GLU A 224 0.93 25.19 28.61
CA GLU A 224 0.83 24.05 29.52
C GLU A 224 1.83 22.93 29.13
N SER A 225 2.07 22.68 27.84
CA SER A 225 3.12 21.72 27.43
C SER A 225 4.52 22.19 27.83
N ALA A 226 4.79 23.49 27.89
CA ALA A 226 6.04 24.04 28.41
C ALA A 226 6.15 23.85 29.93
N ALA A 227 5.06 24.07 30.68
CA ALA A 227 5.01 23.80 32.12
C ALA A 227 5.23 22.31 32.46
N ILE A 228 4.63 21.38 31.69
CA ILE A 228 4.85 19.94 31.84
C ILE A 228 6.33 19.60 31.55
N ARG A 229 6.92 20.14 30.48
CA ARG A 229 8.35 19.95 30.16
C ARG A 229 9.29 20.51 31.22
N ALA A 230 8.94 21.62 31.89
CA ALA A 230 9.70 22.16 33.01
C ALA A 230 9.62 21.22 34.22
N SER A 231 8.40 20.83 34.63
CA SER A 231 8.19 19.93 35.78
C SER A 231 8.87 18.56 35.61
N PHE A 232 8.92 18.00 34.40
CA PHE A 232 9.65 16.75 34.14
C PHE A 232 11.18 16.90 34.20
N ARG A 233 11.74 18.11 34.08
CA ARG A 233 13.18 18.37 34.27
C ARG A 233 13.56 18.57 35.73
N GLU A 234 12.62 19.01 36.56
CA GLU A 234 12.84 19.35 37.98
C GLU A 234 12.82 18.12 38.91
N GLU A 235 12.71 16.90 38.35
CA GLU A 235 12.69 15.61 39.06
C GLU A 235 11.92 15.60 40.39
N SER A 236 10.69 16.12 40.39
CA SER A 236 9.87 16.17 41.60
C SER A 236 9.61 14.75 42.15
N HIS A 237 9.97 14.53 43.42
CA HIS A 237 9.67 13.29 44.14
C HIS A 237 8.16 13.08 44.39
N ASP A 238 7.32 14.10 44.20
CA ASP A 238 5.87 13.96 44.35
C ASP A 238 5.23 13.19 43.17
N HIS A 239 4.78 11.97 43.49
CA HIS A 239 4.05 11.09 42.58
C HIS A 239 2.71 11.68 42.11
N SER A 240 2.07 12.52 42.92
CA SER A 240 0.78 13.16 42.59
C SER A 240 0.92 14.16 41.43
N VAL A 241 1.97 15.00 41.47
CA VAL A 241 2.28 15.96 40.41
C VAL A 241 2.63 15.23 39.11
N ARG A 242 3.49 14.19 39.17
CA ARG A 242 3.80 13.34 38.01
C ARG A 242 2.54 12.75 37.37
N ARG A 243 1.63 12.20 38.19
CA ARG A 243 0.34 11.66 37.71
C ARG A 243 -0.51 12.72 37.01
N ASN A 244 -0.70 13.90 37.60
CA ASN A 244 -1.48 14.98 36.99
C ASN A 244 -0.85 15.45 35.66
N ASN A 245 0.48 15.58 35.61
CA ASN A 245 1.20 16.01 34.41
C ASN A 245 1.18 14.96 33.28
N VAL A 246 1.28 13.67 33.58
CA VAL A 246 1.09 12.60 32.58
C VAL A 246 -0.38 12.55 32.12
N ALA A 247 -1.36 12.80 32.99
CA ALA A 247 -2.76 12.84 32.58
C ALA A 247 -3.04 14.00 31.60
N LYS A 248 -2.47 15.19 31.86
CA LYS A 248 -2.48 16.30 30.88
C LYS A 248 -1.76 15.97 29.58
N LEU A 249 -0.64 15.22 29.65
CA LEU A 249 0.10 14.77 28.48
C LEU A 249 -0.75 13.83 27.61
N LEU A 250 -1.57 12.96 28.20
CA LEU A 250 -2.51 12.14 27.42
C LEU A 250 -3.59 12.97 26.74
N TYR A 251 -4.11 14.00 27.42
CA TYR A 251 -5.06 14.92 26.78
C TYR A 251 -4.42 15.69 25.61
N LEU A 252 -3.16 16.13 25.75
CA LEU A 252 -2.38 16.70 24.63
C LEU A 252 -2.22 15.69 23.48
N PHE A 253 -2.00 14.41 23.77
CA PHE A 253 -1.93 13.37 22.74
C PHE A 253 -3.26 13.17 22.01
N THR A 254 -4.40 13.20 22.72
CA THR A 254 -5.73 13.13 22.07
C THR A 254 -6.04 14.34 21.18
N LEU A 255 -5.43 15.51 21.45
CA LEU A 255 -5.48 16.69 20.58
C LEU A 255 -4.50 16.63 19.39
N GLY A 256 -3.71 15.55 19.26
CA GLY A 256 -2.74 15.36 18.17
C GLY A 256 -1.39 16.06 18.37
N GLU A 257 -1.08 16.54 19.58
CA GLU A 257 0.19 17.22 19.87
C GLU A 257 1.36 16.26 20.12
N ARG A 258 2.59 16.75 19.96
CA ARG A 258 3.81 15.92 20.06
C ARG A 258 4.24 15.69 21.52
N THR A 259 3.98 14.50 22.04
CA THR A 259 4.13 14.13 23.46
C THR A 259 5.29 13.21 23.83
N HIS A 260 6.14 12.82 22.87
CA HIS A 260 7.27 11.89 23.03
C HIS A 260 8.16 12.13 24.27
N PHE A 261 8.36 13.39 24.67
CA PHE A 261 9.21 13.77 25.80
C PHE A 261 8.75 13.23 27.17
N GLY A 262 7.50 12.77 27.30
CA GLY A 262 6.96 12.23 28.57
C GLY A 262 6.93 10.70 28.68
N GLN A 263 7.41 9.97 27.66
CA GLN A 263 7.37 8.49 27.62
C GLN A 263 8.07 7.84 28.83
N ILE A 264 9.21 8.38 29.27
CA ILE A 264 9.98 7.87 30.41
C ILE A 264 9.23 8.10 31.75
N GLU A 265 8.53 9.22 31.90
CA GLU A 265 7.73 9.49 33.11
C GLU A 265 6.51 8.56 33.22
N CYS A 266 6.01 8.04 32.09
CA CYS A 266 4.98 7.01 32.07
C CYS A 266 5.52 5.68 32.63
N LEU A 267 6.77 5.31 32.34
CA LEU A 267 7.42 4.15 32.97
C LEU A 267 7.62 4.35 34.49
N LYS A 268 8.03 5.56 34.91
CA LYS A 268 8.15 5.88 36.35
C LYS A 268 6.81 5.73 37.09
N LEU A 269 5.68 6.00 36.43
CA LEU A 269 4.34 5.70 36.97
C LEU A 269 3.99 4.20 36.96
N LEU A 270 4.40 3.45 35.93
CA LEU A 270 4.21 2.00 35.85
C LEU A 270 4.93 1.27 37.02
N ALA A 271 6.10 1.76 37.42
CA ALA A 271 6.84 1.26 38.57
C ALA A 271 6.30 1.72 39.95
N SER A 272 5.33 2.66 40.02
CA SER A 272 4.76 3.13 41.29
C SER A 272 3.94 2.04 41.98
N PRO A 273 4.02 1.83 43.31
CA PRO A 273 3.21 0.83 44.01
C PRO A 273 1.72 1.20 44.08
N ARG A 274 1.32 2.45 43.81
CA ARG A 274 -0.06 2.91 43.95
C ARG A 274 -0.91 2.51 42.73
N PHE A 275 -2.05 1.86 42.97
CA PHE A 275 -2.97 1.42 41.90
C PHE A 275 -3.39 2.55 40.94
N ALA A 276 -3.69 3.75 41.45
CA ALA A 276 -4.08 4.90 40.62
C ALA A 276 -2.96 5.35 39.67
N ASP A 277 -1.70 5.26 40.10
CA ASP A 277 -0.54 5.63 39.31
C ASP A 277 -0.27 4.57 38.24
N LYS A 278 -0.31 3.27 38.62
CA LYS A 278 -0.22 2.16 37.66
C LYS A 278 -1.33 2.21 36.62
N ARG A 279 -2.58 2.49 37.01
CA ARG A 279 -3.71 2.61 36.07
C ARG A 279 -3.45 3.66 35.00
N LEU A 280 -2.92 4.82 35.39
CA LEU A 280 -2.52 5.86 34.43
C LEU A 280 -1.28 5.44 33.63
N GLY A 281 -0.28 4.85 34.27
CA GLY A 281 0.95 4.36 33.63
C GLY A 281 0.67 3.32 32.54
N HIS A 282 -0.15 2.32 32.81
CA HIS A 282 -0.60 1.30 31.86
C HIS A 282 -1.38 1.90 30.68
N LEU A 283 -2.28 2.85 30.94
CA LEU A 283 -3.00 3.57 29.88
C LEU A 283 -2.05 4.41 29.02
N ALA A 284 -1.15 5.17 29.65
CA ALA A 284 -0.19 6.02 28.97
C ALA A 284 0.81 5.21 28.14
N THR A 285 1.28 4.08 28.68
CA THR A 285 2.12 3.10 27.97
C THR A 285 1.38 2.59 26.73
N SER A 286 0.08 2.28 26.85
CA SER A 286 -0.76 1.76 25.74
C SER A 286 -1.07 2.79 24.64
N LEU A 287 -0.84 4.08 24.88
CA LEU A 287 -1.15 5.16 23.93
C LEU A 287 0.10 5.87 23.38
N LEU A 288 1.18 5.96 24.17
CA LEU A 288 2.36 6.77 23.85
C LEU A 288 3.59 5.96 23.40
N LEU A 289 3.59 4.63 23.57
CA LEU A 289 4.69 3.77 23.14
C LEU A 289 4.31 2.99 21.88
N ASP A 290 5.16 3.07 20.86
CA ASP A 290 5.08 2.24 19.65
C ASP A 290 5.98 1.02 19.75
N GLU A 291 5.68 -0.02 18.96
CA GLU A 291 6.48 -1.26 18.82
C GLU A 291 7.95 -1.05 18.42
N ASN A 292 8.34 0.16 17.99
CA ASN A 292 9.69 0.48 17.50
C ASN A 292 10.60 1.18 18.54
N GLN A 293 10.16 1.32 19.80
CA GLN A 293 10.89 2.11 20.81
C GLN A 293 11.71 1.21 21.75
N GLU A 294 13.00 1.55 21.97
CA GLU A 294 13.92 0.83 22.89
C GLU A 294 13.43 0.78 24.35
N VAL A 295 12.51 1.69 24.69
CA VAL A 295 11.83 1.83 25.99
C VAL A 295 11.04 0.55 26.37
N LEU A 296 10.65 -0.28 25.39
CA LEU A 296 9.83 -1.48 25.61
C LEU A 296 10.49 -2.54 26.50
N THR A 297 11.82 -2.68 26.52
CA THR A 297 12.48 -3.66 27.40
C THR A 297 12.25 -3.37 28.89
N LEU A 298 12.15 -2.08 29.25
CA LEU A 298 11.79 -1.67 30.62
C LEU A 298 10.32 -1.99 30.92
N VAL A 299 9.43 -1.80 29.93
CA VAL A 299 8.02 -2.20 30.02
C VAL A 299 7.90 -3.71 30.26
N THR A 300 8.67 -4.55 29.54
CA THR A 300 8.64 -6.01 29.72
C THR A 300 8.88 -6.41 31.17
N ASN A 301 9.89 -5.83 31.83
CA ASN A 301 10.19 -6.12 33.23
C ASN A 301 9.06 -5.65 34.17
N SER A 302 8.58 -4.41 34.01
CA SER A 302 7.45 -3.91 34.81
C SER A 302 6.18 -4.76 34.62
N LEU A 303 5.86 -5.17 33.39
CA LEU A 303 4.73 -6.06 33.10
C LEU A 303 4.91 -7.44 33.75
N LYS A 304 6.11 -8.05 33.69
CA LYS A 304 6.39 -9.35 34.35
C LYS A 304 6.09 -9.30 35.84
N ASN A 305 6.54 -8.23 36.51
CA ASN A 305 6.25 -8.01 37.93
C ASN A 305 4.73 -7.83 38.16
N ASP A 306 4.04 -7.05 37.33
CA ASP A 306 2.61 -6.78 37.48
C ASP A 306 1.70 -7.98 37.16
N LEU A 307 2.12 -8.87 36.27
CA LEU A 307 1.45 -10.15 35.99
C LEU A 307 1.54 -11.11 37.19
N SER A 308 2.58 -10.99 38.03
CA SER A 308 2.76 -11.76 39.26
C SER A 308 2.11 -11.14 40.51
N HIS A 309 1.44 -9.99 40.39
CA HIS A 309 0.92 -9.26 41.54
C HIS A 309 -0.28 -9.96 42.19
N SER A 310 -0.36 -9.90 43.52
CA SER A 310 -1.49 -10.38 44.33
C SER A 310 -2.87 -9.76 43.99
N ASN A 311 -2.92 -8.64 43.26
CA ASN A 311 -4.14 -7.90 43.00
C ASN A 311 -4.62 -8.17 41.56
N GLN A 312 -5.78 -8.82 41.44
CA GLN A 312 -6.42 -9.15 40.16
C GLN A 312 -6.59 -7.97 39.20
N TYR A 313 -6.74 -6.74 39.72
CA TYR A 313 -6.90 -5.54 38.90
C TYR A 313 -5.57 -5.07 38.31
N ILE A 314 -4.45 -5.25 39.01
CA ILE A 314 -3.10 -4.93 38.49
C ILE A 314 -2.70 -5.94 37.42
N VAL A 315 -2.88 -7.24 37.69
CA VAL A 315 -2.72 -8.31 36.68
C VAL A 315 -3.61 -8.05 35.46
N GLY A 316 -4.86 -7.62 35.70
CA GLY A 316 -5.81 -7.25 34.64
C GLY A 316 -5.49 -5.96 33.90
N LEU A 317 -4.65 -5.06 34.44
CA LEU A 317 -4.11 -3.92 33.70
C LEU A 317 -2.91 -4.35 32.85
N ALA A 318 -1.99 -5.13 33.42
CA ALA A 318 -0.83 -5.67 32.71
C ALA A 318 -1.23 -6.52 31.49
N LEU A 319 -2.20 -7.43 31.63
CA LEU A 319 -2.75 -8.21 30.51
C LEU A 319 -3.40 -7.33 29.43
N CYS A 320 -3.97 -6.18 29.80
CA CYS A 320 -4.59 -5.25 28.84
C CYS A 320 -3.52 -4.46 28.08
N THR A 321 -2.53 -3.92 28.78
CA THR A 321 -1.38 -3.22 28.17
C THR A 321 -0.59 -4.15 27.27
N LEU A 322 -0.32 -5.38 27.71
CA LEU A 322 0.37 -6.38 26.90
C LEU A 322 -0.45 -6.76 25.65
N GLY A 323 -1.76 -7.01 25.80
CA GLY A 323 -2.63 -7.30 24.66
C GLY A 323 -2.78 -6.16 23.62
N ASN A 324 -2.47 -4.91 24.00
CA ASN A 324 -2.50 -3.75 23.12
C ASN A 324 -1.14 -3.47 22.45
N ILE A 325 -0.02 -3.59 23.18
CA ILE A 325 1.32 -3.20 22.71
C ILE A 325 2.13 -4.39 22.15
N ALA A 326 1.72 -5.64 22.42
CA ALA A 326 2.42 -6.90 22.14
C ALA A 326 3.44 -6.84 20.98
N SER A 327 4.70 -6.58 21.30
CA SER A 327 5.81 -6.76 20.36
C SER A 327 6.21 -8.24 20.32
N ILE A 328 6.96 -8.63 19.28
CA ILE A 328 7.45 -10.02 19.12
C ILE A 328 8.31 -10.43 20.32
N GLU A 329 9.19 -9.53 20.80
CA GLU A 329 10.05 -9.77 21.97
C GLU A 329 9.23 -9.89 23.26
N MET A 330 8.33 -8.93 23.54
CA MET A 330 7.48 -8.97 24.74
C MET A 330 6.59 -10.22 24.77
N SER A 331 6.14 -10.68 23.60
CA SER A 331 5.32 -11.89 23.47
C SER A 331 6.12 -13.14 23.84
N ARG A 332 7.38 -13.24 23.37
CA ARG A 332 8.27 -14.37 23.69
C ARG A 332 8.81 -14.34 25.13
N ASP A 333 8.98 -13.16 25.71
CA ASP A 333 9.47 -13.00 27.09
C ASP A 333 8.36 -13.20 28.18
N LEU A 334 7.08 -13.04 27.82
CA LEU A 334 5.93 -13.02 28.76
C LEU A 334 4.83 -14.08 28.48
N PHE A 335 4.96 -14.94 27.46
CA PHE A 335 4.00 -16.03 27.25
C PHE A 335 3.89 -17.03 28.42
N PRO A 336 4.97 -17.40 29.17
CA PRO A 336 4.86 -18.40 30.24
C PRO A 336 3.94 -17.92 31.37
N GLU A 337 4.03 -16.64 31.75
CA GLU A 337 3.14 -16.02 32.72
C GLU A 337 1.68 -16.12 32.27
N ILE A 338 1.39 -15.84 30.99
CA ILE A 338 0.01 -15.90 30.46
C ILE A 338 -0.54 -17.32 30.46
N GLU A 339 0.28 -18.33 30.14
CA GLU A 339 -0.13 -19.74 30.20
C GLU A 339 -0.60 -20.15 31.61
N THR A 340 0.13 -19.69 32.65
CA THR A 340 -0.27 -19.91 34.05
C THR A 340 -1.55 -19.13 34.41
N LEU A 341 -1.70 -17.90 33.94
CA LEU A 341 -2.87 -17.04 34.21
C LEU A 341 -4.16 -17.56 33.54
N ILE A 342 -4.09 -18.22 32.39
CA ILE A 342 -5.26 -18.91 31.77
C ILE A 342 -5.75 -20.07 32.64
N SER A 343 -4.83 -20.74 33.32
CA SER A 343 -5.10 -21.89 34.20
C SER A 343 -5.63 -21.48 35.60
N THR A 344 -5.66 -20.19 35.92
CA THR A 344 -6.14 -19.66 37.21
C THR A 344 -7.67 -19.77 37.31
N SER A 345 -8.23 -19.99 38.51
CA SER A 345 -9.69 -20.16 38.70
C SER A 345 -10.52 -18.88 38.51
N ASN A 346 -9.91 -17.70 38.58
CA ASN A 346 -10.60 -16.41 38.57
C ASN A 346 -11.12 -16.02 37.16
N PRO A 347 -12.45 -15.90 36.94
CA PRO A 347 -13.02 -15.54 35.63
C PRO A 347 -12.61 -14.17 35.10
N TYR A 348 -12.26 -13.20 35.95
CA TYR A 348 -11.79 -11.89 35.51
C TYR A 348 -10.42 -11.97 34.81
N ILE A 349 -9.49 -12.72 35.41
CA ILE A 349 -8.13 -12.90 34.88
C ILE A 349 -8.19 -13.77 33.62
N ARG A 350 -8.89 -14.92 33.65
CA ARG A 350 -8.98 -15.84 32.50
C ARG A 350 -9.49 -15.18 31.22
N ARG A 351 -10.53 -14.34 31.31
CA ARG A 351 -11.08 -13.58 30.17
C ARG A 351 -10.00 -12.72 29.49
N LYS A 352 -9.24 -11.97 30.29
CA LYS A 352 -8.16 -11.11 29.79
C LYS A 352 -6.96 -11.91 29.28
N ALA A 353 -6.59 -12.98 29.98
CA ALA A 353 -5.47 -13.84 29.61
C ALA A 353 -5.73 -14.56 28.27
N ALA A 354 -6.93 -15.07 28.03
CA ALA A 354 -7.32 -15.68 26.76
C ALA A 354 -7.27 -14.70 25.56
N LEU A 355 -7.71 -13.45 25.76
CA LEU A 355 -7.59 -12.40 24.73
C LEU A 355 -6.14 -11.94 24.52
N CYS A 356 -5.32 -11.93 25.58
CA CYS A 356 -3.89 -11.63 25.48
C CYS A 356 -3.14 -12.75 24.71
N ALA A 357 -3.44 -14.02 25.00
CA ALA A 357 -2.90 -15.16 24.26
C ALA A 357 -3.31 -15.11 22.78
N MET A 358 -4.58 -14.78 22.45
CA MET A 358 -5.01 -14.60 21.06
C MET A 358 -4.18 -13.51 20.33
N ARG A 359 -3.81 -12.42 21.02
CA ARG A 359 -2.96 -11.37 20.46
C ARG A 359 -1.51 -11.85 20.28
N ILE A 360 -0.98 -12.62 21.22
CA ILE A 360 0.35 -13.24 21.12
C ILE A 360 0.42 -14.22 19.96
N CYS A 361 -0.52 -15.16 19.83
CA CYS A 361 -0.55 -16.11 18.72
C CYS A 361 -0.61 -15.42 17.34
N ARG A 362 -1.31 -14.27 17.23
CA ARG A 362 -1.34 -13.45 16.00
C ARG A 362 -0.05 -12.67 15.72
N LYS A 363 0.79 -12.45 16.74
CA LYS A 363 2.08 -11.75 16.61
C LYS A 363 3.24 -12.73 16.40
N VAL A 364 3.14 -13.91 17.00
CA VAL A 364 4.13 -15.00 16.97
C VAL A 364 3.37 -16.33 16.81
N PRO A 365 3.13 -16.80 15.57
CA PRO A 365 2.44 -18.06 15.29
C PRO A 365 3.11 -19.26 15.97
N ASP A 366 4.44 -19.26 16.09
CA ASP A 366 5.26 -20.31 16.72
C ASP A 366 4.80 -20.71 18.14
N LEU A 367 4.10 -19.82 18.86
CA LEU A 367 3.68 -20.05 20.25
C LEU A 367 2.29 -20.71 20.38
N GLN A 368 1.63 -21.06 19.27
CA GLN A 368 0.27 -21.59 19.28
C GLN A 368 0.12 -22.93 20.01
N GLU A 369 1.10 -23.84 19.89
CA GLU A 369 1.06 -25.17 20.51
C GLU A 369 0.86 -25.09 22.04
N HIS A 370 1.54 -24.17 22.72
CA HIS A 370 1.47 -23.98 24.17
C HIS A 370 0.06 -23.61 24.67
N PHE A 371 -0.71 -22.88 23.86
CA PHE A 371 -2.06 -22.44 24.25
C PHE A 371 -3.16 -23.45 23.90
N LEU A 372 -2.84 -24.50 23.12
CA LEU A 372 -3.82 -25.43 22.56
C LEU A 372 -4.58 -26.22 23.63
N GLU A 373 -3.87 -26.87 24.56
CA GLU A 373 -4.50 -27.61 25.65
C GLU A 373 -5.34 -26.70 26.55
N LYS A 374 -4.81 -25.51 26.89
CA LYS A 374 -5.49 -24.52 27.73
C LYS A 374 -6.74 -23.96 27.06
N ALA A 375 -6.74 -23.82 25.74
CA ALA A 375 -7.90 -23.39 24.98
C ALA A 375 -9.06 -24.40 25.05
N THR A 376 -8.79 -25.71 25.09
CA THR A 376 -9.86 -26.72 25.29
C THR A 376 -10.57 -26.56 26.64
N GLN A 377 -9.84 -26.19 27.70
CA GLN A 377 -10.39 -25.97 29.04
C GLN A 377 -11.25 -24.69 29.13
N LEU A 378 -11.07 -23.74 28.22
CA LEU A 378 -11.91 -22.53 28.13
C LEU A 378 -13.24 -22.80 27.42
N LEU A 379 -13.30 -23.80 26.54
CA LEU A 379 -14.54 -24.18 25.83
C LEU A 379 -15.55 -24.91 26.72
N SER A 380 -15.11 -25.53 27.81
CA SER A 380 -15.96 -26.27 28.76
C SER A 380 -16.45 -25.43 29.95
N ASP A 381 -16.15 -24.13 29.96
CA ASP A 381 -16.55 -23.23 31.06
C ASP A 381 -18.05 -22.93 31.06
N ARG A 382 -18.61 -22.71 32.26
CA ARG A 382 -19.99 -22.28 32.47
C ARG A 382 -20.15 -20.76 32.41
N ASN A 383 -19.10 -19.99 32.66
CA ASN A 383 -19.15 -18.54 32.60
C ASN A 383 -19.13 -18.07 31.14
N HIS A 384 -20.24 -17.48 30.69
CA HIS A 384 -20.41 -17.00 29.32
C HIS A 384 -19.29 -16.06 28.85
N GLY A 385 -18.81 -15.17 29.74
CA GLY A 385 -17.71 -14.28 29.43
C GLY A 385 -16.37 -14.98 29.20
N VAL A 386 -16.07 -16.04 29.97
CA VAL A 386 -14.87 -16.88 29.76
C VAL A 386 -15.02 -17.68 28.46
N LEU A 387 -16.18 -18.30 28.24
CA LEU A 387 -16.51 -19.03 27.02
C LEU A 387 -16.37 -18.15 25.77
N LEU A 388 -16.88 -16.91 25.79
CA LEU A 388 -16.75 -15.94 24.68
C LEU A 388 -15.28 -15.66 24.31
N CYS A 389 -14.41 -15.55 25.32
CA CYS A 389 -12.98 -15.32 25.12
C CYS A 389 -12.28 -16.60 24.62
N GLY A 390 -12.63 -17.77 25.17
CA GLY A 390 -12.16 -19.08 24.70
C GLY A 390 -12.52 -19.36 23.25
N LEU A 391 -13.80 -19.18 22.88
CA LEU A 391 -14.27 -19.28 21.50
C LEU A 391 -13.51 -18.34 20.57
N THR A 392 -13.22 -17.11 21.01
CA THR A 392 -12.49 -16.13 20.21
C THR A 392 -11.01 -16.49 20.04
N LEU A 393 -10.37 -17.05 21.06
CA LEU A 393 -9.01 -17.62 20.97
C LEU A 393 -8.99 -18.80 19.98
N VAL A 394 -9.84 -19.81 20.17
CA VAL A 394 -9.91 -21.01 19.32
C VAL A 394 -10.23 -20.66 17.88
N THR A 395 -11.18 -19.75 17.63
CA THR A 395 -11.47 -19.25 16.27
C THR A 395 -10.22 -18.67 15.62
N SER A 396 -9.39 -17.94 16.37
CA SER A 396 -8.17 -17.35 15.83
C SER A 396 -7.02 -18.34 15.62
N LEU A 397 -6.97 -19.46 16.37
CA LEU A 397 -6.01 -20.53 16.15
C LEU A 397 -6.38 -21.29 14.86
N CYS A 398 -7.66 -21.64 14.70
CA CYS A 398 -8.15 -22.29 13.49
C CYS A 398 -8.03 -21.40 12.24
N GLU A 399 -8.33 -20.10 12.35
CA GLU A 399 -8.15 -19.14 11.24
C GLU A 399 -6.66 -18.99 10.84
N ALA A 400 -5.70 -19.19 11.76
CA ALA A 400 -4.26 -19.15 11.46
C ALA A 400 -3.76 -20.44 10.78
N ASP A 401 -4.12 -21.62 11.32
CA ASP A 401 -3.82 -22.94 10.71
C ASP A 401 -4.32 -23.02 9.24
N GLU A 402 -5.48 -22.42 8.95
CA GLU A 402 -6.01 -22.29 7.58
C GLU A 402 -5.21 -21.39 6.64
N GLU A 403 -4.52 -20.37 7.15
CA GLU A 403 -3.65 -19.46 6.39
C GLU A 403 -2.29 -20.10 6.08
N GLU A 404 -1.76 -20.91 7.01
CA GLU A 404 -0.49 -21.63 6.87
C GLU A 404 -0.62 -22.97 6.10
N GLY A 405 -1.86 -23.41 5.80
CA GLY A 405 -2.14 -24.53 4.89
C GLY A 405 -2.64 -25.82 5.56
N GLY A 406 -2.82 -25.79 6.88
CA GLY A 406 -3.29 -26.93 7.67
C GLY A 406 -2.22 -27.97 7.94
N GLU A 407 -0.96 -27.55 8.16
CA GLU A 407 0.16 -28.46 8.44
C GLU A 407 0.16 -28.95 9.91
N GLU A 408 -0.39 -28.18 10.85
CA GLU A 408 -0.38 -28.49 12.30
C GLU A 408 -1.58 -29.31 12.78
N GLY A 409 -2.64 -29.40 11.96
CA GLY A 409 -3.85 -30.18 12.26
C GLY A 409 -4.61 -29.69 13.49
N ILE A 410 -4.59 -28.38 13.76
CA ILE A 410 -5.27 -27.76 14.91
C ILE A 410 -6.79 -27.90 14.76
N VAL A 411 -7.31 -27.71 13.55
CA VAL A 411 -8.75 -27.84 13.24
C VAL A 411 -9.28 -29.23 13.62
N ASP A 412 -8.55 -30.30 13.29
CA ASP A 412 -8.98 -31.69 13.57
C ASP A 412 -9.08 -31.98 15.08
N LYS A 413 -8.20 -31.40 15.90
CA LYS A 413 -8.27 -31.54 17.37
C LYS A 413 -9.54 -30.88 17.94
N PHE A 414 -9.94 -29.72 17.39
CA PHE A 414 -11.15 -29.01 17.84
C PHE A 414 -12.47 -29.57 17.26
N ARG A 415 -12.45 -30.31 16.15
CA ARG A 415 -13.65 -30.99 15.60
C ARG A 415 -14.33 -31.92 16.61
N SER A 416 -13.55 -32.61 17.45
CA SER A 416 -14.08 -33.48 18.52
C SER A 416 -14.99 -32.77 19.54
N PHE A 417 -14.90 -31.43 19.66
CA PHE A 417 -15.72 -30.63 20.56
C PHE A 417 -17.01 -30.09 19.91
N VAL A 418 -17.19 -30.23 18.59
CA VAL A 418 -18.37 -29.73 17.86
C VAL A 418 -19.70 -30.19 18.48
N PRO A 419 -19.91 -31.47 18.86
CA PRO A 419 -21.15 -31.90 19.51
C PRO A 419 -21.46 -31.15 20.82
N GLY A 420 -20.42 -30.79 21.59
CA GLY A 420 -20.53 -29.98 22.79
C GLY A 420 -20.94 -28.53 22.48
N LEU A 421 -20.32 -27.92 21.46
CA LEU A 421 -20.64 -26.57 21.00
C LEU A 421 -22.07 -26.48 20.43
N VAL A 422 -22.50 -27.47 19.64
CA VAL A 422 -23.86 -27.59 19.11
C VAL A 422 -24.87 -27.74 20.24
N LYS A 423 -24.58 -28.56 21.26
CA LYS A 423 -25.43 -28.69 22.45
C LYS A 423 -25.56 -27.36 23.22
N THR A 424 -24.47 -26.60 23.37
CA THR A 424 -24.49 -25.27 24.00
C THR A 424 -25.30 -24.28 23.17
N LEU A 425 -25.12 -24.23 21.84
CA LEU A 425 -25.91 -23.37 20.95
C LEU A 425 -27.41 -23.72 20.97
N LYS A 426 -27.76 -25.02 20.96
CA LYS A 426 -29.14 -25.50 21.10
C LYS A 426 -29.73 -25.14 22.45
N GLY A 427 -28.92 -25.20 23.50
CA GLY A 427 -29.24 -24.70 24.84
C GLY A 427 -29.61 -23.22 24.81
N LEU A 428 -28.75 -22.35 24.28
CA LEU A 428 -29.00 -20.91 24.16
C LEU A 428 -30.25 -20.61 23.32
N SER A 429 -30.36 -21.20 22.12
CA SER A 429 -31.51 -20.99 21.21
C SER A 429 -32.85 -21.50 21.74
N THR A 430 -32.86 -22.34 22.78
CA THR A 430 -34.09 -22.88 23.41
C THR A 430 -34.28 -22.35 24.84
N SER A 431 -33.27 -21.68 25.40
CA SER A 431 -33.33 -21.11 26.74
C SER A 431 -34.20 -19.87 26.76
N GLY A 432 -35.06 -19.77 27.78
CA GLY A 432 -35.80 -18.55 28.07
C GLY A 432 -34.92 -17.46 28.69
N TYR A 433 -35.55 -16.33 29.01
CA TYR A 433 -34.94 -15.13 29.56
C TYR A 433 -33.91 -15.38 30.67
N ALA A 434 -32.71 -14.80 30.53
CA ALA A 434 -31.61 -14.83 31.49
C ALA A 434 -31.16 -13.39 31.82
N PRO A 435 -31.45 -12.84 33.02
CA PRO A 435 -31.32 -11.40 33.30
C PRO A 435 -29.96 -10.76 32.98
N GLU A 436 -28.85 -11.47 33.23
CA GLU A 436 -27.49 -10.94 33.03
C GLU A 436 -27.03 -10.94 31.56
N HIS A 437 -27.69 -11.72 30.69
CA HIS A 437 -27.20 -12.04 29.34
C HIS A 437 -28.26 -11.90 28.24
N ASP A 438 -29.50 -11.53 28.59
CA ASP A 438 -30.54 -11.21 27.62
C ASP A 438 -30.32 -9.85 26.98
N VAL A 439 -30.43 -9.79 25.65
CA VAL A 439 -30.48 -8.53 24.90
C VAL A 439 -31.75 -8.52 24.06
N THR A 440 -32.76 -7.79 24.52
CA THR A 440 -34.05 -7.57 23.83
C THR A 440 -34.87 -8.86 23.59
N GLY A 441 -34.83 -9.81 24.53
CA GLY A 441 -35.54 -11.09 24.47
C GLY A 441 -34.75 -12.22 23.78
N ILE A 442 -33.44 -12.03 23.58
CA ILE A 442 -32.53 -13.03 23.02
C ILE A 442 -31.37 -13.28 23.99
N THR A 443 -31.19 -14.54 24.36
CA THR A 443 -30.15 -15.03 25.29
C THR A 443 -28.76 -15.06 24.66
N ASP A 444 -27.85 -14.22 25.18
CA ASP A 444 -26.44 -14.10 24.79
C ASP A 444 -26.16 -14.16 23.27
N PRO A 445 -26.57 -13.12 22.51
CA PRO A 445 -26.33 -13.07 21.07
C PRO A 445 -24.84 -13.07 20.70
N PHE A 446 -23.96 -12.61 21.59
CA PHE A 446 -22.52 -12.54 21.33
C PHE A 446 -21.89 -13.93 21.34
N VAL A 447 -22.23 -14.77 22.32
CA VAL A 447 -21.79 -16.17 22.34
C VAL A 447 -22.42 -16.95 21.18
N GLN A 448 -23.70 -16.75 20.85
CA GLN A 448 -24.33 -17.41 19.70
C GLN A 448 -23.61 -17.10 18.38
N VAL A 449 -23.32 -15.82 18.08
CA VAL A 449 -22.58 -15.41 16.87
C VAL A 449 -21.15 -15.98 16.85
N LYS A 450 -20.47 -16.03 18.00
CA LYS A 450 -19.11 -16.62 18.09
C LYS A 450 -19.12 -18.14 17.93
N LEU A 451 -20.12 -18.84 18.46
CA LEU A 451 -20.33 -20.27 18.23
C LEU A 451 -20.56 -20.54 16.75
N LEU A 452 -21.47 -19.81 16.10
CA LEU A 452 -21.75 -19.94 14.66
C LEU A 452 -20.51 -19.69 13.79
N ARG A 453 -19.69 -18.69 14.14
CA ARG A 453 -18.41 -18.42 13.46
C ARG A 453 -17.40 -19.56 13.63
N LEU A 454 -17.24 -20.09 14.84
CA LEU A 454 -16.33 -21.21 15.09
C LEU A 454 -16.81 -22.48 14.38
N LEU A 455 -18.10 -22.79 14.46
CA LEU A 455 -18.72 -23.91 13.74
C LEU A 455 -18.50 -23.80 12.23
N ARG A 456 -18.57 -22.59 11.65
CA ARG A 456 -18.22 -22.37 10.24
C ARG A 456 -16.80 -22.83 9.94
N VAL A 457 -15.81 -22.30 10.67
CA VAL A 457 -14.39 -22.59 10.43
C VAL A 457 -14.11 -24.10 10.58
N LEU A 458 -14.64 -24.74 11.63
CA LEU A 458 -14.43 -26.18 11.85
C LEU A 458 -15.06 -27.09 10.76
N ALA A 459 -16.15 -26.64 10.14
CA ALA A 459 -16.91 -27.38 9.14
C ALA A 459 -16.45 -27.19 7.69
N VAL A 460 -15.57 -26.21 7.39
CA VAL A 460 -15.05 -26.04 6.03
C VAL A 460 -14.26 -27.28 5.61
N GLY A 461 -14.69 -27.90 4.50
CA GLY A 461 -14.00 -29.06 3.91
C GLY A 461 -14.14 -30.37 4.69
N ASP A 462 -15.13 -30.51 5.58
CA ASP A 462 -15.51 -31.79 6.18
C ASP A 462 -17.03 -32.02 6.14
N PRO A 463 -17.51 -33.07 5.43
CA PRO A 463 -18.94 -33.38 5.36
C PRO A 463 -19.50 -33.94 6.67
N GLU A 464 -18.72 -34.67 7.47
CA GLU A 464 -19.23 -35.29 8.72
C GLU A 464 -19.56 -34.24 9.78
N THR A 465 -18.66 -33.27 9.98
CA THR A 465 -18.91 -32.10 10.84
C THR A 465 -20.05 -31.24 10.28
N SER A 466 -20.15 -31.07 8.96
CA SER A 466 -21.23 -30.32 8.32
C SER A 466 -22.62 -30.94 8.57
N GLU A 467 -22.74 -32.26 8.48
CA GLU A 467 -24.01 -32.98 8.74
C GLU A 467 -24.50 -32.77 10.18
N GLN A 468 -23.60 -32.84 11.17
CA GLN A 468 -23.92 -32.59 12.58
C GLN A 468 -24.41 -31.16 12.88
N ILE A 469 -24.00 -30.19 12.06
CA ILE A 469 -24.32 -28.77 12.25
C ILE A 469 -25.59 -28.37 11.47
N ASN A 470 -26.00 -29.11 10.44
CA ASN A 470 -27.17 -28.79 9.61
C ASN A 470 -28.49 -28.66 10.40
N ASP A 471 -28.77 -29.55 11.37
CA ASP A 471 -29.99 -29.48 12.21
C ASP A 471 -30.05 -28.18 13.03
N ILE A 472 -28.95 -27.81 13.70
CA ILE A 472 -28.93 -26.59 14.52
C ILE A 472 -28.95 -25.32 13.66
N LEU A 473 -28.36 -25.32 12.46
CA LEU A 473 -28.48 -24.20 11.53
C LEU A 473 -29.91 -24.03 11.02
N ALA A 474 -30.61 -25.12 10.70
CA ALA A 474 -32.02 -25.07 10.34
C ALA A 474 -32.87 -24.57 11.52
N GLN A 475 -32.61 -25.04 12.74
CA GLN A 475 -33.31 -24.60 13.96
C GLN A 475 -33.10 -23.09 14.23
N VAL A 476 -31.86 -22.60 14.17
CA VAL A 476 -31.55 -21.16 14.38
C VAL A 476 -32.16 -20.32 13.26
N ALA A 477 -32.04 -20.73 11.98
CA ALA A 477 -32.59 -20.01 10.84
C ALA A 477 -34.13 -19.89 10.82
N THR A 478 -34.83 -20.73 11.59
CA THR A 478 -36.30 -20.77 11.67
C THR A 478 -36.87 -20.21 12.97
N ASN A 479 -36.18 -20.40 14.10
CA ASN A 479 -36.66 -19.97 15.42
C ASN A 479 -36.19 -18.57 15.84
N THR A 480 -35.13 -18.00 15.26
CA THR A 480 -34.65 -16.65 15.63
C THR A 480 -35.59 -15.57 15.12
N ASP A 481 -36.06 -14.69 16.01
CA ASP A 481 -36.88 -13.54 15.64
C ASP A 481 -36.09 -12.51 14.81
N SER A 482 -36.62 -12.16 13.64
CA SER A 482 -36.05 -11.16 12.74
C SER A 482 -36.59 -9.73 12.97
N SER A 483 -37.45 -9.53 13.98
CA SER A 483 -38.00 -8.20 14.31
C SER A 483 -36.96 -7.22 14.88
N LYS A 484 -35.86 -7.72 15.46
CA LYS A 484 -34.80 -6.93 16.10
C LYS A 484 -33.45 -7.10 15.39
N ASN A 485 -32.62 -6.05 15.44
CA ASN A 485 -31.25 -6.07 14.91
C ASN A 485 -30.39 -7.19 15.52
N VAL A 486 -30.62 -7.55 16.78
CA VAL A 486 -29.92 -8.65 17.48
C VAL A 486 -30.17 -9.99 16.80
N GLY A 487 -31.44 -10.35 16.55
CA GLY A 487 -31.80 -11.58 15.87
C GLY A 487 -31.38 -11.58 14.39
N ASN A 488 -31.47 -10.43 13.71
CA ASN A 488 -30.93 -10.28 12.35
C ASN A 488 -29.40 -10.46 12.30
N SER A 489 -28.67 -10.13 13.37
CA SER A 489 -27.21 -10.37 13.47
C SER A 489 -26.87 -11.85 13.65
N ILE A 490 -27.66 -12.60 14.44
CA ILE A 490 -27.53 -14.06 14.58
C ILE A 490 -27.87 -14.75 13.25
N LEU A 491 -29.01 -14.40 12.65
CA LEU A 491 -29.43 -14.91 11.34
C LEU A 491 -28.40 -14.60 10.26
N TYR A 492 -27.77 -13.43 10.29
CA TYR A 492 -26.71 -13.08 9.35
C TYR A 492 -25.48 -14.00 9.45
N GLU A 493 -24.95 -14.24 10.65
CA GLU A 493 -23.81 -15.15 10.80
C GLU A 493 -24.21 -16.60 10.53
N ALA A 494 -25.43 -17.03 10.92
CA ALA A 494 -25.96 -18.35 10.59
C ALA A 494 -26.06 -18.56 9.07
N VAL A 495 -26.57 -17.57 8.33
CA VAL A 495 -26.62 -17.61 6.87
C VAL A 495 -25.23 -17.63 6.26
N ARG A 496 -24.27 -16.84 6.76
CA ARG A 496 -22.87 -16.94 6.32
C ARG A 496 -22.30 -18.35 6.56
N THR A 497 -22.59 -18.96 7.70
CA THR A 497 -22.18 -20.33 8.00
C THR A 497 -22.78 -21.32 6.99
N ILE A 498 -24.09 -21.27 6.73
CA ILE A 498 -24.79 -22.10 5.73
C ILE A 498 -24.17 -22.00 4.33
N LEU A 499 -23.73 -20.81 3.93
CA LEU A 499 -23.26 -20.52 2.57
C LEU A 499 -21.80 -20.93 2.34
N ASP A 500 -20.96 -20.85 3.38
CA ASP A 500 -19.53 -21.19 3.29
C ASP A 500 -19.28 -22.70 3.50
N ILE A 501 -20.19 -23.46 4.14
CA ILE A 501 -20.07 -24.92 4.36
C ILE A 501 -20.70 -25.76 3.24
N GLU A 502 -20.41 -27.07 3.22
CA GLU A 502 -21.05 -28.07 2.33
C GLU A 502 -22.44 -28.50 2.81
N ALA A 503 -23.31 -27.52 3.08
CA ALA A 503 -24.71 -27.72 3.44
C ALA A 503 -25.56 -28.21 2.25
N ASP A 504 -26.68 -28.86 2.57
CA ASP A 504 -27.69 -29.22 1.56
C ASP A 504 -28.20 -27.98 0.80
N SER A 505 -28.48 -28.20 -0.48
CA SER A 505 -29.13 -27.28 -1.40
C SER A 505 -30.39 -26.62 -0.83
N GLY A 506 -31.23 -27.34 -0.08
CA GLY A 506 -32.41 -26.79 0.57
C GLY A 506 -32.08 -25.73 1.62
N LEU A 507 -31.06 -26.00 2.46
CA LEU A 507 -30.59 -25.08 3.49
C LEU A 507 -29.89 -23.84 2.87
N ARG A 508 -29.10 -24.02 1.80
CA ARG A 508 -28.51 -22.91 1.04
C ARG A 508 -29.57 -22.01 0.39
N VAL A 509 -30.62 -22.59 -0.20
CA VAL A 509 -31.76 -21.83 -0.75
C VAL A 509 -32.52 -21.09 0.37
N LEU A 510 -32.71 -21.70 1.55
CA LEU A 510 -33.25 -21.00 2.71
C LEU A 510 -32.38 -19.79 3.11
N GLY A 511 -31.05 -19.95 3.12
CA GLY A 511 -30.11 -18.86 3.39
C GLY A 511 -30.24 -17.70 2.40
N VAL A 512 -30.34 -17.98 1.10
CA VAL A 512 -30.58 -16.94 0.08
C VAL A 512 -31.95 -16.28 0.25
N ASN A 513 -33.00 -17.03 0.59
CA ASN A 513 -34.33 -16.46 0.86
C ASN A 513 -34.31 -15.52 2.09
N ILE A 514 -33.50 -15.81 3.12
CA ILE A 514 -33.31 -14.92 4.28
C ILE A 514 -32.60 -13.62 3.86
N LEU A 515 -31.54 -13.69 3.04
CA LEU A 515 -30.92 -12.49 2.45
C LEU A 515 -31.90 -11.71 1.57
N GLY A 516 -32.77 -12.40 0.83
CA GLY A 516 -33.86 -11.79 0.08
C GLY A 516 -34.83 -10.98 0.96
N LYS A 517 -35.21 -11.51 2.14
CA LYS A 517 -35.99 -10.76 3.15
C LYS A 517 -35.22 -9.57 3.69
N PHE A 518 -33.90 -9.70 3.93
CA PHE A 518 -33.06 -8.61 4.39
C PHE A 518 -32.94 -7.47 3.37
N LEU A 519 -32.93 -7.75 2.06
CA LEU A 519 -33.01 -6.72 1.01
C LEU A 519 -34.31 -5.90 1.06
N THR A 520 -35.41 -6.52 1.48
CA THR A 520 -36.72 -5.84 1.63
C THR A 520 -36.92 -5.17 3.00
N ASN A 521 -35.93 -5.22 3.89
CA ASN A 521 -36.02 -4.58 5.20
C ASN A 521 -35.93 -3.05 5.07
N ARG A 522 -36.60 -2.30 5.94
CA ARG A 522 -36.52 -0.83 5.99
C ARG A 522 -35.15 -0.34 6.44
N ASP A 523 -34.43 -1.12 7.24
CA ASP A 523 -33.13 -0.73 7.78
C ASP A 523 -32.02 -0.75 6.71
N ASN A 524 -31.44 0.41 6.43
CA ASN A 524 -30.32 0.57 5.49
C ASN A 524 -29.14 -0.37 5.80
N ASN A 525 -28.80 -0.53 7.09
CA ASN A 525 -27.73 -1.40 7.55
C ASN A 525 -27.97 -2.87 7.13
N ILE A 526 -29.20 -3.36 7.28
CA ILE A 526 -29.57 -4.73 6.95
C ILE A 526 -29.52 -4.95 5.43
N ARG A 527 -30.01 -3.97 4.64
CA ARG A 527 -29.92 -4.00 3.17
C ARG A 527 -28.48 -4.00 2.66
N TYR A 528 -27.61 -3.13 3.21
CA TYR A 528 -26.18 -3.10 2.89
C TYR A 528 -25.50 -4.45 3.19
N VAL A 529 -25.76 -5.00 4.38
CA VAL A 529 -25.20 -6.28 4.84
C VAL A 529 -25.66 -7.45 3.95
N ALA A 530 -26.93 -7.45 3.53
CA ALA A 530 -27.46 -8.45 2.60
C ALA A 530 -26.81 -8.37 1.21
N LEU A 531 -26.72 -7.17 0.61
CA LEU A 531 -26.06 -6.96 -0.68
C LEU A 531 -24.59 -7.44 -0.64
N ASN A 532 -23.85 -7.07 0.41
CA ASN A 532 -22.45 -7.44 0.59
C ASN A 532 -22.22 -8.95 0.69
N THR A 533 -23.13 -9.69 1.33
CA THR A 533 -23.05 -11.17 1.36
C THR A 533 -23.53 -11.79 0.05
N LEU A 534 -24.61 -11.29 -0.57
CA LEU A 534 -25.09 -11.82 -1.85
C LEU A 534 -24.02 -11.77 -2.95
N ILE A 535 -23.16 -10.76 -2.99
CA ILE A 535 -22.00 -10.69 -3.92
C ILE A 535 -21.12 -11.94 -3.81
N LYS A 536 -20.88 -12.45 -2.60
CA LYS A 536 -20.11 -13.69 -2.38
C LYS A 536 -20.89 -14.94 -2.83
N VAL A 537 -22.21 -14.93 -2.64
CA VAL A 537 -23.09 -16.08 -2.93
C VAL A 537 -23.33 -16.30 -4.43
N VAL A 538 -23.30 -15.25 -5.27
CA VAL A 538 -23.47 -15.43 -6.74
C VAL A 538 -22.45 -16.42 -7.32
N ALA A 539 -21.26 -16.51 -6.71
CA ALA A 539 -20.24 -17.48 -7.07
C ALA A 539 -20.62 -18.95 -6.83
N ILE A 540 -21.56 -19.22 -5.91
CA ILE A 540 -21.94 -20.55 -5.42
C ILE A 540 -23.32 -20.92 -5.98
N GLU A 541 -24.34 -20.06 -5.74
CA GLU A 541 -25.74 -20.30 -6.09
C GLU A 541 -26.33 -19.17 -6.95
N PRO A 542 -25.87 -18.99 -8.21
CA PRO A 542 -26.29 -17.89 -9.07
C PRO A 542 -27.79 -17.91 -9.39
N ASN A 543 -28.42 -19.08 -9.43
CA ASN A 543 -29.83 -19.25 -9.76
C ASN A 543 -30.78 -18.78 -8.65
N ALA A 544 -30.37 -18.95 -7.39
CA ALA A 544 -31.15 -18.48 -6.25
C ALA A 544 -31.11 -16.95 -6.15
N VAL A 545 -29.93 -16.33 -6.29
CA VAL A 545 -29.78 -14.87 -6.20
C VAL A 545 -30.51 -14.15 -7.35
N GLN A 546 -30.53 -14.73 -8.56
CA GLN A 546 -31.26 -14.16 -9.70
C GLN A 546 -32.76 -13.95 -9.46
N ARG A 547 -33.39 -14.68 -8.53
CA ARG A 547 -34.80 -14.47 -8.16
C ARG A 547 -35.04 -13.09 -7.52
N HIS A 548 -34.04 -12.55 -6.83
CA HIS A 548 -34.07 -11.25 -6.17
C HIS A 548 -33.50 -10.12 -7.04
N ARG A 549 -33.25 -10.35 -8.33
CA ARG A 549 -32.66 -9.33 -9.23
C ARG A 549 -33.45 -8.01 -9.27
N ASN A 550 -34.79 -8.07 -9.18
CA ASN A 550 -35.63 -6.89 -9.30
C ASN A 550 -35.45 -5.97 -8.07
N THR A 551 -35.46 -6.54 -6.85
CA THR A 551 -35.20 -5.76 -5.62
C THR A 551 -33.76 -5.26 -5.53
N ILE A 552 -32.79 -6.00 -6.12
CA ILE A 552 -31.40 -5.52 -6.25
C ILE A 552 -31.32 -4.30 -7.19
N LEU A 553 -32.04 -4.31 -8.32
CA LEU A 553 -32.12 -3.16 -9.23
C LEU A 553 -32.84 -1.96 -8.60
N GLU A 554 -33.87 -2.19 -7.78
CA GLU A 554 -34.51 -1.14 -6.98
C GLU A 554 -33.52 -0.49 -6.00
N CYS A 555 -32.61 -1.27 -5.40
CA CYS A 555 -31.54 -0.75 -4.53
C CYS A 555 -30.51 0.15 -5.26
N LEU A 556 -30.47 0.19 -6.60
CA LEU A 556 -29.68 1.19 -7.34
C LEU A 556 -30.27 2.60 -7.23
N ARG A 557 -31.55 2.73 -6.87
CA ARG A 557 -32.25 4.01 -6.70
C ARG A 557 -32.38 4.41 -5.23
N ASP A 558 -31.68 3.72 -4.33
CA ASP A 558 -31.68 4.03 -2.90
C ASP A 558 -30.97 5.37 -2.60
N PRO A 559 -31.44 6.18 -1.63
CA PRO A 559 -30.71 7.40 -1.24
C PRO A 559 -29.27 7.13 -0.75
N ASP A 560 -28.98 5.98 -0.14
CA ASP A 560 -27.67 5.68 0.43
C ASP A 560 -26.64 5.30 -0.65
N ILE A 561 -25.55 6.08 -0.72
CA ILE A 561 -24.42 5.90 -1.66
C ILE A 561 -23.77 4.51 -1.48
N SER A 562 -23.69 4.01 -0.25
CA SER A 562 -23.07 2.70 0.08
C SER A 562 -23.95 1.54 -0.39
N ILE A 563 -25.27 1.65 -0.23
CA ILE A 563 -26.24 0.69 -0.75
C ILE A 563 -26.18 0.68 -2.28
N ARG A 564 -26.25 1.85 -2.93
CA ARG A 564 -26.12 1.97 -4.39
C ARG A 564 -24.83 1.34 -4.91
N ARG A 565 -23.70 1.55 -4.23
CA ARG A 565 -22.40 0.93 -4.58
C ARG A 565 -22.45 -0.60 -4.54
N ARG A 566 -22.98 -1.19 -3.47
CA ARG A 566 -23.07 -2.66 -3.36
C ARG A 566 -24.12 -3.26 -4.29
N ALA A 567 -25.24 -2.57 -4.51
CA ALA A 567 -26.24 -2.97 -5.49
C ALA A 567 -25.67 -2.95 -6.92
N LEU A 568 -24.80 -1.99 -7.23
CA LEU A 568 -24.09 -1.88 -8.50
C LEU A 568 -23.07 -3.02 -8.69
N ASP A 569 -22.20 -3.26 -7.71
CA ASP A 569 -21.23 -4.38 -7.70
C ASP A 569 -21.95 -5.73 -7.93
N LEU A 570 -23.07 -5.94 -7.22
CA LEU A 570 -23.90 -7.15 -7.34
C LEU A 570 -24.60 -7.24 -8.70
N SER A 571 -25.12 -6.13 -9.22
CA SER A 571 -25.78 -6.08 -10.53
C SER A 571 -24.83 -6.47 -11.66
N PHE A 572 -23.57 -6.01 -11.62
CA PHE A 572 -22.54 -6.45 -12.58
C PHE A 572 -22.18 -7.93 -12.43
N THR A 573 -22.10 -8.43 -11.20
CA THR A 573 -21.78 -9.84 -10.90
C THR A 573 -22.90 -10.79 -11.36
N LEU A 574 -24.14 -10.31 -11.47
CA LEU A 574 -25.30 -11.06 -11.97
C LEU A 574 -25.45 -11.08 -13.50
N ILE A 575 -24.56 -10.41 -14.26
CA ILE A 575 -24.65 -10.37 -15.73
C ILE A 575 -24.23 -11.72 -16.35
N ASN A 576 -25.14 -12.27 -17.14
CA ASN A 576 -25.02 -13.49 -17.94
C ASN A 576 -25.46 -13.21 -19.38
N GLU A 577 -25.09 -14.09 -20.32
CA GLU A 577 -25.45 -14.00 -21.75
C GLU A 577 -26.96 -13.84 -22.01
N SER A 578 -27.80 -14.44 -21.15
CA SER A 578 -29.27 -14.38 -21.27
C SER A 578 -29.90 -13.07 -20.77
N ASN A 579 -29.26 -12.36 -19.84
CA ASN A 579 -29.84 -11.20 -19.15
C ASN A 579 -29.14 -9.86 -19.48
N VAL A 580 -27.96 -9.91 -20.10
CA VAL A 580 -27.12 -8.74 -20.45
C VAL A 580 -27.88 -7.60 -21.12
N ARG A 581 -28.76 -7.90 -22.09
CA ARG A 581 -29.56 -6.88 -22.80
C ARG A 581 -30.48 -6.08 -21.90
N VAL A 582 -31.00 -6.69 -20.84
CA VAL A 582 -31.93 -6.06 -19.89
C VAL A 582 -31.14 -5.30 -18.82
N LEU A 583 -30.15 -5.96 -18.21
CA LEU A 583 -29.34 -5.33 -17.14
C LEU A 583 -28.55 -4.12 -17.64
N ILE A 584 -27.93 -4.20 -18.82
CA ILE A 584 -27.19 -3.06 -19.38
C ILE A 584 -28.11 -1.89 -19.72
N ARG A 585 -29.38 -2.13 -20.09
CA ARG A 585 -30.36 -1.05 -20.31
C ARG A 585 -30.66 -0.29 -19.01
N GLU A 586 -30.93 -1.01 -17.91
CA GLU A 586 -31.18 -0.40 -16.60
C GLU A 586 -29.91 0.30 -16.06
N LEU A 587 -28.73 -0.28 -16.26
CA LEU A 587 -27.46 0.33 -15.85
C LEU A 587 -27.11 1.59 -16.65
N LEU A 588 -27.47 1.65 -17.94
CA LEU A 588 -27.35 2.87 -18.76
C LEU A 588 -28.36 3.94 -18.33
N ALA A 589 -29.59 3.56 -17.96
CA ALA A 589 -30.57 4.50 -17.40
C ALA A 589 -30.11 5.04 -16.03
N PHE A 590 -29.46 4.21 -15.20
CA PHE A 590 -28.84 4.66 -13.96
C PHE A 590 -27.64 5.59 -14.21
N LEU A 591 -26.80 5.31 -15.23
CA LEU A 591 -25.62 6.13 -15.57
C LEU A 591 -25.98 7.60 -15.87
N GLU A 592 -27.17 7.84 -16.43
CA GLU A 592 -27.69 9.16 -16.77
C GLU A 592 -28.02 10.01 -15.53
N VAL A 593 -28.45 9.36 -14.43
CA VAL A 593 -28.85 10.00 -13.16
C VAL A 593 -27.75 9.90 -12.08
N ALA A 594 -26.77 9.01 -12.25
CA ALA A 594 -25.77 8.69 -11.24
C ALA A 594 -24.82 9.86 -10.90
N ASP A 595 -24.37 9.88 -9.65
CA ASP A 595 -23.35 10.81 -9.17
C ASP A 595 -22.00 10.59 -9.87
N ASN A 596 -21.21 11.65 -10.00
CA ASN A 596 -19.95 11.63 -10.77
C ASN A 596 -18.90 10.64 -10.22
N GLU A 597 -18.98 10.24 -8.94
CA GLU A 597 -18.10 9.21 -8.35
C GLU A 597 -18.36 7.81 -8.94
N PHE A 598 -19.61 7.48 -9.31
CA PHE A 598 -19.95 6.17 -9.87
C PHE A 598 -19.56 6.03 -11.33
N LYS A 599 -19.60 7.13 -12.11
CA LYS A 599 -19.45 7.11 -13.57
C LYS A 599 -18.17 6.39 -14.04
N PRO A 600 -16.94 6.66 -13.53
CA PRO A 600 -15.73 5.97 -13.98
C PRO A 600 -15.73 4.45 -13.74
N THR A 601 -16.37 3.98 -12.67
CA THR A 601 -16.48 2.56 -12.35
C THR A 601 -17.55 1.91 -13.21
N MET A 602 -18.70 2.57 -13.39
CA MET A 602 -19.78 2.10 -14.25
C MET A 602 -19.38 1.98 -15.71
N THR A 603 -18.76 3.02 -16.28
CA THR A 603 -18.28 3.01 -17.68
C THR A 603 -17.30 1.85 -17.91
N SER A 604 -16.41 1.62 -16.95
CA SER A 604 -15.48 0.48 -16.96
C SER A 604 -16.20 -0.86 -16.94
N GLN A 605 -17.09 -1.09 -15.96
CA GLN A 605 -17.79 -2.36 -15.75
C GLN A 605 -18.78 -2.69 -16.88
N ILE A 606 -19.50 -1.69 -17.42
CA ILE A 606 -20.34 -1.84 -18.62
C ILE A 606 -19.48 -2.25 -19.82
N GLY A 607 -18.29 -1.65 -19.99
CA GLY A 607 -17.32 -2.04 -21.01
C GLY A 607 -16.93 -3.52 -20.93
N ILE A 608 -16.61 -4.03 -19.73
CA ILE A 608 -16.28 -5.47 -19.53
C ILE A 608 -17.45 -6.37 -19.91
N ALA A 609 -18.64 -6.02 -19.44
CA ALA A 609 -19.85 -6.81 -19.65
C ALA A 609 -20.21 -6.86 -21.14
N ALA A 610 -20.02 -5.76 -21.87
CA ALA A 610 -20.22 -5.71 -23.31
C ALA A 610 -19.12 -6.47 -24.07
N ASP A 611 -17.84 -6.31 -23.73
CA ASP A 611 -16.72 -7.06 -24.32
C ASP A 611 -16.89 -8.59 -24.17
N LYS A 612 -17.41 -9.04 -23.02
CA LYS A 612 -17.54 -10.47 -22.67
C LYS A 612 -18.84 -11.11 -23.12
N PHE A 613 -19.98 -10.43 -22.97
CA PHE A 613 -21.31 -11.03 -23.13
C PHE A 613 -22.15 -10.42 -24.27
N ALA A 614 -21.57 -9.60 -25.15
CA ALA A 614 -22.31 -9.02 -26.27
C ALA A 614 -22.91 -10.09 -27.21
N PRO A 615 -24.24 -10.09 -27.44
CA PRO A 615 -24.91 -11.07 -28.30
C PRO A 615 -24.68 -10.80 -29.80
N ASN A 616 -24.34 -9.57 -30.19
CA ASN A 616 -23.82 -9.26 -31.53
C ASN A 616 -22.91 -8.02 -31.48
N LYS A 617 -22.08 -7.83 -32.51
CA LYS A 617 -21.09 -6.73 -32.56
C LYS A 617 -21.72 -5.35 -32.75
N ARG A 618 -22.88 -5.24 -33.40
CA ARG A 618 -23.65 -3.98 -33.56
C ARG A 618 -24.14 -3.46 -32.20
N TRP A 619 -24.82 -4.30 -31.42
CA TRP A 619 -25.27 -3.96 -30.05
C TRP A 619 -24.10 -3.58 -29.13
N HIS A 620 -22.94 -4.23 -29.28
CA HIS A 620 -21.74 -3.84 -28.55
C HIS A 620 -21.31 -2.41 -28.89
N PHE A 621 -21.20 -2.09 -30.19
CA PHE A 621 -20.90 -0.73 -30.64
C PHE A 621 -21.95 0.28 -30.13
N ASP A 622 -23.25 0.01 -30.29
CA ASP A 622 -24.33 0.90 -29.86
C ASP A 622 -24.33 1.16 -28.35
N THR A 623 -24.06 0.12 -27.57
CA THR A 623 -23.90 0.20 -26.10
C THR A 623 -22.73 1.13 -25.74
N MET A 624 -21.56 0.91 -26.34
CA MET A 624 -20.37 1.71 -26.05
C MET A 624 -20.50 3.17 -26.54
N LEU A 625 -21.19 3.40 -27.66
CA LEU A 625 -21.54 4.73 -28.13
C LEU A 625 -22.48 5.47 -27.15
N ARG A 626 -23.44 4.77 -26.53
CA ARG A 626 -24.29 5.34 -25.48
C ARG A 626 -23.49 5.65 -24.19
N VAL A 627 -22.53 4.81 -23.83
CA VAL A 627 -21.60 5.09 -22.71
C VAL A 627 -20.75 6.34 -22.97
N LEU A 628 -20.17 6.47 -24.17
CA LEU A 628 -19.33 7.60 -24.57
C LEU A 628 -20.11 8.93 -24.66
N SER A 629 -21.37 8.90 -25.06
CA SER A 629 -22.23 10.09 -25.13
C SER A 629 -22.78 10.53 -23.78
N LEU A 630 -23.02 9.62 -22.83
CA LEU A 630 -23.51 9.97 -21.49
C LEU A 630 -22.41 10.36 -20.50
N ALA A 631 -21.24 9.72 -20.59
CA ALA A 631 -20.21 9.80 -19.56
C ALA A 631 -18.78 9.87 -20.13
N GLY A 632 -18.61 10.37 -21.37
CA GLY A 632 -17.34 10.42 -22.09
C GLY A 632 -16.17 10.98 -21.28
N ASN A 633 -16.37 12.06 -20.52
CA ASN A 633 -15.32 12.66 -19.67
C ASN A 633 -14.86 11.78 -18.48
N TYR A 634 -15.59 10.69 -18.19
CA TYR A 634 -15.28 9.71 -17.14
C TYR A 634 -14.84 8.35 -17.69
N VAL A 635 -14.74 8.19 -19.01
CA VAL A 635 -14.30 6.94 -19.65
C VAL A 635 -12.78 6.84 -19.59
N LYS A 636 -12.26 5.71 -19.10
CA LYS A 636 -10.82 5.42 -19.10
C LYS A 636 -10.32 5.13 -20.52
N GLU A 637 -9.13 5.62 -20.85
CA GLU A 637 -8.45 5.44 -22.15
C GLU A 637 -8.40 3.98 -22.64
N GLN A 638 -8.28 3.01 -21.74
CA GLN A 638 -8.29 1.57 -22.06
C GLN A 638 -9.60 1.12 -22.73
N ILE A 639 -10.73 1.68 -22.30
CA ILE A 639 -12.07 1.37 -22.82
C ILE A 639 -12.23 2.01 -24.20
N LEU A 640 -11.81 3.27 -24.34
CA LEU A 640 -11.77 3.99 -25.62
C LEU A 640 -10.91 3.24 -26.66
N SER A 641 -9.73 2.76 -26.23
CA SER A 641 -8.84 1.95 -27.06
C SER A 641 -9.46 0.61 -27.49
N SER A 642 -10.27 -0.03 -26.64
CA SER A 642 -11.02 -1.23 -27.00
C SER A 642 -12.15 -0.94 -28.00
N PHE A 643 -12.86 0.16 -27.80
CA PHE A 643 -13.91 0.61 -28.72
C PHE A 643 -13.36 0.94 -30.12
N VAL A 644 -12.24 1.66 -30.18
CA VAL A 644 -11.50 1.91 -31.44
C VAL A 644 -11.04 0.59 -32.08
N ARG A 645 -10.51 -0.36 -31.28
CA ARG A 645 -10.13 -1.70 -31.75
C ARG A 645 -11.31 -2.50 -32.30
N LEU A 646 -12.49 -2.43 -31.67
CA LEU A 646 -13.71 -3.12 -32.12
C LEU A 646 -14.09 -2.67 -33.54
N ILE A 647 -14.02 -1.37 -33.81
CA ILE A 647 -14.30 -0.77 -35.13
C ILE A 647 -13.19 -1.15 -36.14
N ALA A 648 -11.92 -1.05 -35.73
CA ALA A 648 -10.78 -1.39 -36.59
C ALA A 648 -10.76 -2.86 -37.03
N THR A 649 -11.21 -3.77 -36.16
CA THR A 649 -11.25 -5.22 -36.43
C THR A 649 -12.52 -5.69 -37.15
N THR A 650 -13.58 -4.88 -37.23
CA THR A 650 -14.87 -5.28 -37.81
C THR A 650 -15.22 -4.44 -39.06
N PRO A 651 -14.74 -4.81 -40.27
CA PRO A 651 -14.88 -3.97 -41.46
C PRO A 651 -16.35 -3.70 -41.86
N GLU A 652 -17.23 -4.67 -41.68
CA GLU A 652 -18.66 -4.58 -41.99
C GLU A 652 -19.39 -3.46 -41.21
N LEU A 653 -18.90 -3.14 -39.99
CA LEU A 653 -19.47 -2.10 -39.13
C LEU A 653 -18.88 -0.71 -39.38
N GLN A 654 -17.79 -0.56 -40.14
CA GLN A 654 -17.03 0.70 -40.19
C GLN A 654 -17.86 1.88 -40.71
N THR A 655 -18.58 1.73 -41.81
CA THR A 655 -19.44 2.81 -42.36
C THR A 655 -20.54 3.21 -41.38
N TYR A 656 -21.23 2.23 -40.78
CA TYR A 656 -22.26 2.44 -39.77
C TYR A 656 -21.70 3.19 -38.55
N ALA A 657 -20.57 2.73 -38.05
CA ALA A 657 -19.89 3.30 -36.88
C ALA A 657 -19.50 4.76 -37.13
N VAL A 658 -18.92 5.07 -38.28
CA VAL A 658 -18.45 6.42 -38.62
C VAL A 658 -19.63 7.38 -38.84
N GLN A 659 -20.71 6.94 -39.49
CA GLN A 659 -21.94 7.74 -39.63
C GLN A 659 -22.56 8.04 -38.25
N LYS A 660 -22.72 7.03 -37.38
CA LYS A 660 -23.25 7.22 -36.03
C LYS A 660 -22.35 8.10 -35.16
N LEU A 661 -21.03 7.95 -35.24
CA LEU A 661 -20.08 8.81 -34.52
C LEU A 661 -20.15 10.26 -35.00
N TYR A 662 -20.20 10.50 -36.32
CA TYR A 662 -20.38 11.84 -36.89
C TYR A 662 -21.67 12.51 -36.40
N ILE A 663 -22.80 11.79 -36.44
CA ILE A 663 -24.11 12.32 -35.98
C ILE A 663 -24.09 12.65 -34.48
N ASN A 664 -23.44 11.83 -33.64
CA ASN A 664 -23.37 12.11 -32.20
C ASN A 664 -22.40 13.25 -31.88
N LEU A 665 -21.23 13.31 -32.55
CA LEU A 665 -20.28 14.41 -32.39
C LEU A 665 -20.83 15.75 -32.87
N LYS A 666 -21.67 15.76 -33.92
CA LYS A 666 -22.40 16.95 -34.39
C LYS A 666 -23.50 17.40 -33.43
N LYS A 667 -23.98 16.53 -32.53
CA LYS A 667 -24.96 16.86 -31.48
C LYS A 667 -24.30 17.35 -30.20
N ASP A 668 -23.21 16.72 -29.77
CA ASP A 668 -22.50 17.04 -28.53
C ASP A 668 -20.98 16.94 -28.71
N ILE A 669 -20.30 18.07 -28.52
CA ILE A 669 -18.83 18.21 -28.55
C ILE A 669 -18.20 18.30 -27.15
N THR A 670 -19.01 18.27 -26.07
CA THR A 670 -18.53 18.46 -24.70
C THR A 670 -17.89 17.21 -24.09
N GLN A 671 -18.07 16.05 -24.73
CA GLN A 671 -17.55 14.75 -24.31
C GLN A 671 -16.20 14.47 -25.00
N GLU A 672 -15.12 14.44 -24.22
CA GLU A 672 -13.76 14.24 -24.71
C GLU A 672 -13.57 12.88 -25.39
N SER A 673 -13.92 11.76 -24.72
CA SER A 673 -13.73 10.44 -25.32
C SER A 673 -14.59 10.19 -26.56
N LEU A 674 -15.76 10.84 -26.68
CA LEU A 674 -16.57 10.80 -27.90
C LEU A 674 -15.86 11.57 -29.04
N THR A 675 -15.29 12.72 -28.73
CA THR A 675 -14.51 13.54 -29.67
C THR A 675 -13.27 12.81 -30.15
N GLN A 676 -12.51 12.16 -29.25
CA GLN A 676 -11.33 11.36 -29.59
C GLN A 676 -11.69 10.14 -30.47
N ALA A 677 -12.74 9.39 -30.10
CA ALA A 677 -13.24 8.26 -30.91
C ALA A 677 -13.70 8.72 -32.31
N GLY A 678 -14.50 9.78 -32.35
CA GLY A 678 -15.03 10.36 -33.59
C GLY A 678 -13.91 10.88 -34.50
N ALA A 679 -12.95 11.63 -33.96
CA ALA A 679 -11.81 12.15 -34.70
C ALA A 679 -10.99 11.02 -35.34
N TRP A 680 -10.65 9.97 -34.58
CA TRP A 680 -9.90 8.83 -35.10
C TRP A 680 -10.67 8.08 -36.19
N CYS A 681 -11.94 7.74 -35.95
CA CYS A 681 -12.76 6.99 -36.91
C CYS A 681 -13.05 7.77 -38.20
N ILE A 682 -13.33 9.07 -38.11
CA ILE A 682 -13.51 9.94 -39.28
C ILE A 682 -12.17 10.05 -40.05
N GLY A 683 -11.03 10.20 -39.36
CA GLY A 683 -9.72 10.27 -40.01
C GLY A 683 -9.31 9.02 -40.79
N GLU A 684 -9.63 7.82 -40.29
CA GLU A 684 -9.33 6.54 -40.98
C GLU A 684 -10.32 6.19 -42.09
N TYR A 685 -11.61 6.51 -41.91
CA TYR A 685 -12.73 5.96 -42.69
C TYR A 685 -13.65 7.02 -43.33
N ALA A 686 -13.21 8.27 -43.49
CA ALA A 686 -13.99 9.30 -44.20
C ALA A 686 -14.41 8.87 -45.62
N ASP A 687 -13.61 8.08 -46.31
CA ASP A 687 -13.95 7.53 -47.63
C ASP A 687 -15.12 6.52 -47.60
N ALA A 688 -15.50 6.00 -46.43
CA ALA A 688 -16.75 5.27 -46.22
C ALA A 688 -17.92 6.22 -45.89
N LEU A 689 -17.67 7.27 -45.09
CA LEU A 689 -18.65 8.31 -44.74
C LEU A 689 -19.19 9.03 -46.00
N LEU A 690 -18.29 9.48 -46.87
CA LEU A 690 -18.59 10.24 -48.08
C LEU A 690 -19.32 9.41 -49.16
N LYS A 691 -19.08 8.09 -49.22
CA LYS A 691 -19.71 7.21 -50.22
C LYS A 691 -21.20 6.98 -49.97
N GLY A 692 -21.69 7.18 -48.74
CA GLY A 692 -23.11 7.04 -48.39
C GLY A 692 -23.68 5.65 -48.65
N GLY A 693 -23.36 4.67 -47.80
CA GLY A 693 -23.95 3.33 -47.90
C GLY A 693 -25.40 3.25 -47.43
N GLN A 694 -26.21 2.41 -48.07
CA GLN A 694 -27.46 1.90 -47.48
C GLN A 694 -27.13 0.77 -46.50
N TYR A 695 -27.81 0.76 -45.36
CA TYR A 695 -27.83 -0.35 -44.40
C TYR A 695 -29.29 -0.74 -44.15
N GLU A 696 -29.53 -2.02 -43.85
CA GLU A 696 -30.87 -2.48 -43.45
C GLU A 696 -31.26 -1.89 -42.08
N GLU A 697 -32.54 -1.52 -41.96
CA GLU A 697 -33.24 -0.83 -40.84
C GLU A 697 -33.20 0.73 -40.84
N GLU A 698 -34.16 1.30 -41.58
CA GLU A 698 -35.01 2.51 -41.35
C GLU A 698 -34.44 3.88 -40.88
N GLU A 699 -33.18 4.03 -40.47
CA GLU A 699 -32.63 5.38 -40.20
C GLU A 699 -32.11 6.07 -41.47
N LEU A 700 -32.70 7.21 -41.81
CA LEU A 700 -32.36 8.03 -42.98
C LEU A 700 -30.88 8.45 -42.98
N VAL A 701 -30.13 7.93 -43.97
CA VAL A 701 -28.73 8.29 -44.22
C VAL A 701 -28.65 9.75 -44.68
N GLN A 702 -28.16 10.64 -43.81
CA GLN A 702 -27.84 12.00 -44.20
C GLN A 702 -26.54 11.99 -45.02
N GLN A 703 -26.60 12.47 -46.27
CA GLN A 703 -25.38 12.67 -47.07
C GLN A 703 -24.51 13.75 -46.41
N VAL A 704 -23.24 13.43 -46.19
CA VAL A 704 -22.27 14.33 -45.54
C VAL A 704 -21.29 14.81 -46.60
N GLY A 705 -21.18 16.12 -46.78
CA GLY A 705 -20.17 16.72 -47.66
C GLY A 705 -18.80 16.86 -46.97
N GLU A 706 -17.72 16.87 -47.75
CA GLU A 706 -16.35 17.08 -47.23
C GLU A 706 -16.25 18.36 -46.39
N ASN A 707 -16.97 19.40 -46.81
CA ASN A 707 -17.06 20.71 -46.16
C ASN A 707 -17.53 20.62 -44.70
N GLU A 708 -18.61 19.87 -44.44
CA GLU A 708 -19.20 19.77 -43.09
C GLU A 708 -18.26 19.08 -42.09
N VAL A 709 -17.45 18.14 -42.58
CA VAL A 709 -16.47 17.43 -41.73
C VAL A 709 -15.34 18.38 -41.31
N VAL A 710 -14.86 19.23 -42.22
CA VAL A 710 -13.88 20.28 -41.89
C VAL A 710 -14.48 21.33 -40.97
N ASP A 711 -15.74 21.73 -41.20
CA ASP A 711 -16.46 22.67 -40.33
C ASP A 711 -16.62 22.11 -38.91
N LEU A 712 -16.96 20.82 -38.76
CA LEU A 712 -17.08 20.16 -37.45
C LEU A 712 -15.75 20.14 -36.69
N PHE A 713 -14.65 19.74 -37.33
CA PHE A 713 -13.34 19.76 -36.67
C PHE A 713 -12.83 21.18 -36.37
N ALA A 714 -13.10 22.15 -37.25
CA ALA A 714 -12.81 23.55 -36.96
C ALA A 714 -13.65 24.10 -35.79
N LEU A 715 -14.92 23.69 -35.68
CA LEU A 715 -15.78 24.05 -34.55
C LEU A 715 -15.23 23.50 -33.23
N VAL A 716 -14.81 22.24 -33.20
CA VAL A 716 -14.23 21.62 -32.00
C VAL A 716 -12.91 22.32 -31.61
N LEU A 717 -11.99 22.52 -32.56
CA LEU A 717 -10.70 23.18 -32.30
C LEU A 717 -10.82 24.63 -31.79
N ASN A 718 -11.85 25.36 -32.22
CA ASN A 718 -12.12 26.73 -31.74
C ASN A 718 -12.96 26.77 -30.45
N SER A 719 -13.39 25.62 -29.91
CA SER A 719 -14.20 25.54 -28.70
C SER A 719 -13.35 25.53 -27.43
N SER A 720 -13.91 26.02 -26.33
CA SER A 720 -13.31 25.91 -24.99
C SER A 720 -13.22 24.48 -24.45
N TYR A 721 -13.80 23.49 -25.14
CA TYR A 721 -13.77 22.07 -24.79
C TYR A 721 -12.62 21.31 -25.45
N ALA A 722 -11.85 21.97 -26.33
CA ALA A 722 -10.68 21.38 -26.96
C ALA A 722 -9.56 21.11 -25.93
N THR A 723 -9.49 19.89 -25.42
CA THR A 723 -8.34 19.42 -24.65
C THR A 723 -7.12 19.26 -25.56
N GLN A 724 -5.92 19.22 -24.96
CA GLN A 724 -4.67 18.95 -25.65
C GLN A 724 -4.76 17.64 -26.47
N VAL A 725 -5.19 16.55 -25.83
CA VAL A 725 -5.33 15.22 -26.46
C VAL A 725 -6.39 15.24 -27.57
N SER A 726 -7.50 15.94 -27.40
CA SER A 726 -8.51 16.09 -28.47
C SER A 726 -7.94 16.85 -29.68
N THR A 727 -7.21 17.93 -29.44
CA THR A 727 -6.53 18.72 -30.48
C THR A 727 -5.51 17.89 -31.25
N GLU A 728 -4.68 17.13 -30.53
CA GLU A 728 -3.73 16.14 -31.04
C GLU A 728 -4.36 15.08 -31.97
N TYR A 729 -5.52 14.54 -31.58
CA TYR A 729 -6.27 13.57 -32.38
C TYR A 729 -6.86 14.21 -33.64
N ILE A 730 -7.44 15.41 -33.51
CA ILE A 730 -8.06 16.15 -34.63
C ILE A 730 -7.00 16.58 -35.65
N ILE A 731 -5.83 17.05 -35.23
CA ILE A 731 -4.73 17.43 -36.13
C ILE A 731 -4.23 16.23 -36.95
N THR A 732 -4.10 15.06 -36.32
CA THR A 732 -3.79 13.79 -37.02
C THR A 732 -4.92 13.37 -37.97
N ALA A 733 -6.19 13.50 -37.55
CA ALA A 733 -7.34 13.16 -38.39
C ALA A 733 -7.44 14.08 -39.62
N LEU A 734 -7.33 15.40 -39.43
CA LEU A 734 -7.27 16.41 -40.49
C LEU A 734 -6.18 16.07 -41.51
N MET A 735 -4.99 15.68 -41.06
CA MET A 735 -3.93 15.32 -42.00
C MET A 735 -4.26 14.07 -42.83
N LYS A 736 -4.85 13.02 -42.23
CA LYS A 736 -5.34 11.84 -42.96
C LYS A 736 -6.41 12.20 -43.99
N LEU A 737 -7.37 13.07 -43.64
CA LEU A 737 -8.41 13.55 -44.56
C LEU A 737 -7.84 14.14 -45.84
N THR A 738 -6.66 14.78 -45.81
CA THR A 738 -6.02 15.35 -47.02
C THR A 738 -5.68 14.32 -48.11
N THR A 739 -5.72 13.03 -47.79
CA THR A 739 -5.52 11.91 -48.74
C THR A 739 -6.79 11.14 -49.06
N ARG A 740 -7.90 11.42 -48.35
CA ARG A 740 -9.21 10.77 -48.54
C ARG A 740 -10.21 11.69 -49.26
N PHE A 741 -10.06 12.99 -49.11
CA PHE A 741 -10.87 14.02 -49.77
C PHE A 741 -10.47 14.23 -51.23
N SER A 742 -11.47 14.55 -52.05
CA SER A 742 -11.31 14.83 -53.48
C SER A 742 -11.30 16.34 -53.79
N GLU A 743 -11.87 17.19 -52.91
CA GLU A 743 -11.91 18.64 -53.12
C GLU A 743 -10.59 19.34 -52.73
N ALA A 744 -9.90 19.89 -53.73
CA ALA A 744 -8.69 20.70 -53.50
C ALA A 744 -8.94 21.94 -52.62
N SER A 745 -10.16 22.50 -52.65
CA SER A 745 -10.62 23.58 -51.78
C SER A 745 -10.54 23.21 -50.28
N GLN A 746 -11.00 22.01 -49.92
CA GLN A 746 -10.98 21.56 -48.53
C GLN A 746 -9.58 21.14 -48.08
N VAL A 747 -8.78 20.54 -48.97
CA VAL A 747 -7.37 20.22 -48.65
C VAL A 747 -6.57 21.49 -48.33
N GLU A 748 -6.75 22.58 -49.08
CA GLU A 748 -6.09 23.86 -48.80
C GLU A 748 -6.68 24.57 -47.55
N ARG A 749 -7.95 24.33 -47.23
CA ARG A 749 -8.54 24.79 -45.96
C ARG A 749 -7.93 24.07 -44.76
N ILE A 750 -7.75 22.76 -44.84
CA ILE A 750 -7.06 21.94 -43.82
C ILE A 750 -5.61 22.43 -43.64
N ARG A 751 -4.90 22.73 -44.74
CA ARG A 751 -3.54 23.27 -44.70
C ARG A 751 -3.44 24.55 -43.86
N ARG A 752 -4.39 25.49 -44.03
CA ARG A 752 -4.45 26.73 -43.24
C ARG A 752 -4.71 26.48 -41.76
N VAL A 753 -5.58 25.53 -41.41
CA VAL A 753 -5.80 25.14 -39.99
C VAL A 753 -4.51 24.62 -39.37
N LEU A 754 -3.79 23.72 -40.06
CA LEU A 754 -2.51 23.17 -39.59
C LEU A 754 -1.43 24.26 -39.44
N GLN A 755 -1.38 25.24 -40.35
CA GLN A 755 -0.47 26.39 -40.25
C GLN A 755 -0.71 27.23 -38.99
N THR A 756 -1.98 27.47 -38.61
CA THR A 756 -2.32 28.22 -37.38
C THR A 756 -1.76 27.57 -36.12
N HIS A 757 -1.71 26.23 -36.06
CA HIS A 757 -1.21 25.49 -34.89
C HIS A 757 0.33 25.34 -34.85
N GLN A 758 1.09 25.81 -35.86
CA GLN A 758 2.56 25.78 -35.83
C GLN A 758 3.17 26.64 -34.71
N THR A 759 2.45 27.66 -34.25
CA THR A 759 2.86 28.53 -33.14
C THR A 759 2.13 28.20 -31.83
N SER A 760 1.61 26.97 -31.70
CA SER A 760 1.05 26.47 -30.44
C SER A 760 2.10 26.50 -29.32
N LEU A 761 1.65 26.76 -28.09
CA LEU A 761 2.49 26.65 -26.89
C LEU A 761 2.71 25.19 -26.46
N ASP A 762 1.84 24.27 -26.89
CA ASP A 762 2.05 22.84 -26.67
C ASP A 762 2.99 22.25 -27.72
N VAL A 763 4.01 21.54 -27.23
CA VAL A 763 5.09 20.92 -28.00
C VAL A 763 4.57 19.80 -28.90
N GLU A 764 3.64 18.95 -28.45
CA GLU A 764 3.13 17.85 -29.27
C GLU A 764 2.26 18.36 -30.43
N VAL A 765 1.31 19.27 -30.13
CA VAL A 765 0.51 19.96 -31.15
C VAL A 765 1.40 20.73 -32.13
N GLN A 766 2.40 21.48 -31.65
CA GLN A 766 3.34 22.21 -32.50
C GLN A 766 4.16 21.26 -33.39
N GLN A 767 4.72 20.19 -32.83
CA GLN A 767 5.55 19.23 -33.57
C GLN A 767 4.73 18.59 -34.70
N ARG A 768 3.52 18.10 -34.41
CA ARG A 768 2.62 17.51 -35.42
C ARG A 768 2.22 18.54 -36.48
N ALA A 769 1.86 19.76 -36.08
CA ALA A 769 1.49 20.82 -37.01
C ALA A 769 2.64 21.18 -37.98
N VAL A 770 3.88 21.26 -37.49
CA VAL A 770 5.08 21.53 -38.30
C VAL A 770 5.44 20.33 -39.20
N GLU A 771 5.46 19.10 -38.67
CA GLU A 771 5.74 17.89 -39.46
C GLU A 771 4.71 17.67 -40.57
N TYR A 772 3.42 17.79 -40.26
CA TYR A 772 2.35 17.64 -41.25
C TYR A 772 2.38 18.77 -42.28
N SER A 773 2.69 20.00 -41.88
CA SER A 773 2.90 21.13 -42.81
C SER A 773 4.06 20.87 -43.78
N ASN A 774 5.16 20.30 -43.29
CA ASN A 774 6.30 19.92 -44.12
C ASN A 774 5.96 18.77 -45.08
N LEU A 775 5.11 17.82 -44.66
CA LEU A 775 4.70 16.67 -45.48
C LEU A 775 3.86 17.07 -46.72
N PHE A 776 3.20 18.25 -46.73
CA PHE A 776 2.58 18.79 -47.94
C PHE A 776 3.58 19.09 -49.07
N SER A 777 4.87 19.26 -48.76
CA SER A 777 5.93 19.44 -49.76
C SER A 777 6.27 18.15 -50.51
N PHE A 778 5.79 16.99 -50.02
CA PHE A 778 6.15 15.65 -50.52
C PHE A 778 4.89 14.81 -50.82
N ASP A 779 4.02 15.26 -51.74
CA ASP A 779 2.70 14.63 -51.98
C ASP A 779 2.74 13.12 -52.28
N GLN A 780 3.74 12.64 -53.01
CA GLN A 780 3.88 11.21 -53.29
C GLN A 780 4.13 10.38 -52.01
N ILE A 781 4.96 10.90 -51.09
CA ILE A 781 5.25 10.26 -49.80
C ILE A 781 4.05 10.39 -48.87
N ARG A 782 3.36 11.55 -48.86
CA ARG A 782 2.17 11.83 -48.07
C ARG A 782 1.09 10.75 -48.23
N ARG A 783 0.82 10.30 -49.45
CA ARG A 783 -0.20 9.26 -49.72
C ARG A 783 0.18 7.89 -49.15
N GLY A 784 1.45 7.47 -49.29
CA GLY A 784 1.92 6.19 -48.77
C GLY A 784 2.08 6.16 -47.24
N VAL A 785 2.47 7.27 -46.61
CA VAL A 785 2.59 7.37 -45.14
C VAL A 785 1.22 7.42 -44.44
N LEU A 786 0.18 7.90 -45.13
CA LEU A 786 -1.18 8.05 -44.59
C LEU A 786 -2.15 6.97 -45.12
N GLU A 787 -1.66 5.78 -45.48
CA GLU A 787 -2.52 4.62 -45.72
C GLU A 787 -3.29 4.20 -44.45
N LYS A 788 -4.30 3.33 -44.60
CA LYS A 788 -5.12 2.89 -43.47
C LYS A 788 -4.29 2.04 -42.52
N MET A 789 -4.40 2.32 -41.22
CA MET A 789 -3.64 1.57 -40.22
C MET A 789 -4.06 0.09 -40.20
N PRO A 790 -3.12 -0.86 -40.13
CA PRO A 790 -3.45 -2.28 -40.03
C PRO A 790 -4.20 -2.55 -38.72
N PRO A 791 -5.19 -3.47 -38.71
CA PRO A 791 -5.98 -3.75 -37.52
C PRO A 791 -5.07 -4.28 -36.39
N PRO A 792 -5.15 -3.71 -35.17
CA PRO A 792 -4.27 -4.10 -34.08
C PRO A 792 -4.56 -5.53 -33.63
N GLN A 793 -3.50 -6.33 -33.44
CA GLN A 793 -3.60 -7.74 -33.06
C GLN A 793 -4.37 -7.92 -31.75
N ILE A 794 -5.36 -8.82 -31.75
CA ILE A 794 -6.10 -9.22 -30.55
C ILE A 794 -5.22 -10.14 -29.70
N LYS A 795 -4.35 -9.56 -28.87
CA LYS A 795 -3.72 -10.32 -27.77
C LYS A 795 -4.77 -10.55 -26.69
N GLU A 796 -4.86 -11.75 -26.12
CA GLU A 796 -5.83 -12.02 -25.04
C GLU A 796 -5.58 -11.12 -23.82
N SER A 797 -4.30 -10.84 -23.52
CA SER A 797 -3.84 -9.85 -22.54
C SER A 797 -4.16 -8.39 -22.88
N SER A 798 -4.76 -8.11 -24.05
CA SER A 798 -5.18 -6.78 -24.48
C SER A 798 -6.70 -6.58 -24.50
N ARG A 799 -7.51 -7.62 -24.25
CA ARG A 799 -8.88 -7.41 -23.76
C ARG A 799 -8.78 -6.57 -22.48
N VAL A 800 -9.75 -5.67 -22.25
CA VAL A 800 -9.56 -4.45 -21.41
C VAL A 800 -9.01 -4.69 -19.99
N LEU A 801 -9.10 -5.91 -19.46
CA LEU A 801 -8.67 -6.23 -18.11
C LEU A 801 -7.86 -7.52 -18.07
N GLY A 802 -7.00 -7.61 -17.05
CA GLY A 802 -6.55 -8.89 -16.53
C GLY A 802 -7.73 -9.76 -16.07
N PRO A 803 -7.49 -10.99 -15.58
CA PRO A 803 -8.55 -11.90 -15.18
C PRO A 803 -9.54 -11.21 -14.24
N ALA A 804 -10.81 -11.08 -14.69
CA ALA A 804 -11.92 -10.72 -13.82
C ALA A 804 -11.84 -11.64 -12.60
N PRO A 805 -11.76 -11.08 -11.37
CA PRO A 805 -11.02 -11.65 -10.25
C PRO A 805 -11.28 -13.14 -10.17
N THR A 806 -10.35 -13.91 -10.72
CA THR A 806 -10.49 -15.35 -10.76
C THR A 806 -10.55 -15.75 -9.31
N LYS A 807 -11.69 -16.33 -8.93
CA LYS A 807 -11.91 -16.92 -7.60
C LYS A 807 -10.57 -17.52 -7.16
N LYS A 808 -10.14 -17.26 -5.92
CA LYS A 808 -9.15 -18.12 -5.26
C LYS A 808 -9.79 -19.50 -5.15
N SER A 809 -9.72 -20.22 -6.26
CA SER A 809 -10.11 -21.59 -6.42
C SER A 809 -9.07 -22.36 -5.63
N LYS A 810 -9.34 -22.59 -4.33
CA LYS A 810 -8.77 -23.71 -3.57
C LYS A 810 -9.30 -25.02 -4.21
N ALA A 811 -9.01 -25.23 -5.49
CA ALA A 811 -9.23 -26.49 -6.18
C ALA A 811 -8.12 -27.44 -5.74
N THR A 812 -8.40 -28.16 -4.66
CA THR A 812 -8.24 -29.63 -4.64
C THR A 812 -7.10 -30.18 -5.49
N ASN A 813 -5.87 -29.91 -5.06
CA ASN A 813 -4.71 -30.69 -5.45
C ASN A 813 -3.88 -31.09 -4.21
N ARG A 814 -4.58 -31.55 -3.16
CA ARG A 814 -3.95 -32.34 -2.10
C ARG A 814 -3.56 -33.68 -2.72
N LYS A 815 -2.28 -33.79 -3.10
CA LYS A 815 -1.64 -35.09 -3.39
C LYS A 815 -1.92 -36.03 -2.21
N SER A 816 -2.27 -37.26 -2.55
CA SER A 816 -2.46 -38.33 -1.58
C SER A 816 -1.24 -38.49 -0.68
N LYS A 817 -1.45 -38.76 0.62
CA LYS A 817 -0.40 -39.22 1.52
C LYS A 817 0.19 -40.51 0.94
N VAL A 818 1.41 -40.44 0.41
CA VAL A 818 2.24 -41.61 0.17
C VAL A 818 2.63 -42.15 1.54
N LEU A 819 2.05 -43.30 1.93
CA LEU A 819 2.60 -44.08 3.03
C LEU A 819 4.03 -44.50 2.65
N LYS A 820 4.93 -44.48 3.63
CA LYS A 820 6.29 -45.01 3.47
C LYS A 820 6.22 -46.46 2.95
N PRO A 821 6.76 -46.78 1.76
CA PRO A 821 7.02 -48.17 1.40
C PRO A 821 8.29 -48.61 2.14
N THR A 822 8.17 -49.67 2.93
CA THR A 822 9.32 -50.48 3.34
C THR A 822 9.95 -51.14 2.12
N GLU A 823 11.24 -51.42 2.20
CA GLU A 823 12.10 -51.95 1.14
C GLU A 823 11.55 -53.26 0.53
N GLN A 824 11.00 -53.26 -0.71
CA GLN A 824 10.94 -54.51 -1.52
C GLN A 824 10.64 -54.45 -3.03
N ASP A 825 10.14 -53.37 -3.63
CA ASP A 825 9.73 -53.37 -5.07
C ASP A 825 10.56 -52.40 -5.96
N LEU A 826 11.82 -52.75 -6.25
CA LEU A 826 12.69 -52.03 -7.20
C LEU A 826 13.43 -53.00 -8.13
N LEU A 827 12.74 -53.50 -9.17
CA LEU A 827 13.28 -53.97 -10.47
C LEU A 827 12.16 -54.64 -11.30
N ASP A 828 11.64 -53.99 -12.35
CA ASP A 828 11.74 -54.55 -13.71
C ASP A 828 11.38 -53.58 -14.86
N LEU A 829 11.95 -53.88 -16.04
CA LEU A 829 11.54 -53.58 -17.42
C LEU A 829 11.61 -52.15 -18.04
N MET A 830 12.59 -52.01 -18.94
CA MET A 830 12.48 -51.26 -20.20
C MET A 830 12.27 -52.23 -21.39
N ASP A 831 11.51 -51.77 -22.41
CA ASP A 831 11.42 -52.19 -23.83
C ASP A 831 10.87 -53.58 -24.32
N ALA A 832 9.62 -53.53 -24.85
CA ALA A 832 9.08 -54.01 -26.16
C ALA A 832 9.25 -55.49 -26.68
N PRO A 833 8.40 -55.99 -27.64
CA PRO A 833 7.13 -55.50 -28.22
C PRO A 833 5.94 -56.54 -28.20
N ALA A 834 4.86 -56.28 -28.97
CA ALA A 834 3.53 -56.95 -28.98
C ALA A 834 3.44 -58.35 -29.68
N PRO A 835 2.27 -59.04 -29.82
CA PRO A 835 0.91 -58.83 -29.28
C PRO A 835 0.14 -60.08 -28.72
N ALA A 836 -1.04 -59.82 -28.12
CA ALA A 836 -2.26 -60.67 -28.02
C ALA A 836 -2.48 -61.71 -26.86
N THR A 837 -3.76 -61.75 -26.43
CA THR A 837 -4.53 -62.81 -25.71
C THR A 837 -4.22 -63.22 -24.24
N LEU A 838 -5.17 -62.87 -23.36
CA LEU A 838 -5.84 -63.70 -22.32
C LEU A 838 -5.03 -64.72 -21.47
N GLY A 839 -4.96 -64.47 -20.14
CA GLY A 839 -5.15 -65.53 -19.12
C GLY A 839 -4.01 -65.85 -18.14
N ALA A 840 -4.22 -65.53 -16.85
CA ALA A 840 -3.76 -66.16 -15.60
C ALA A 840 -2.46 -67.02 -15.49
N GLY A 841 -1.63 -66.76 -14.46
CA GLY A 841 -0.95 -67.84 -13.68
C GLY A 841 0.56 -67.70 -13.31
N GLN A 842 0.84 -67.30 -12.07
CA GLN A 842 1.91 -67.75 -11.13
C GLN A 842 3.36 -68.16 -11.57
N ALA A 843 4.34 -67.42 -10.99
CA ALA A 843 5.42 -67.90 -10.08
C ALA A 843 6.80 -68.51 -10.53
N THR A 844 7.86 -67.79 -10.13
CA THR A 844 9.12 -68.21 -9.41
C THR A 844 10.32 -68.94 -10.06
N ASN A 845 11.46 -68.21 -10.06
CA ASN A 845 12.79 -68.50 -9.43
C ASN A 845 13.89 -69.40 -10.05
N SER A 846 15.12 -68.96 -9.70
CA SER A 846 16.45 -69.61 -9.64
C SER A 846 17.16 -69.93 -10.97
N ASP A 847 18.34 -69.40 -11.31
CA ASP A 847 19.62 -69.08 -10.61
C ASP A 847 20.70 -70.17 -10.82
N LEU A 848 21.90 -69.73 -11.24
CA LEU A 848 23.20 -70.43 -11.43
C LEU A 848 24.06 -69.54 -12.36
N LEU A 849 24.94 -68.66 -11.88
CA LEU A 849 26.27 -68.94 -11.29
C LEU A 849 27.14 -69.91 -12.12
N ALA A 850 27.64 -69.46 -13.28
CA ALA A 850 28.63 -70.20 -14.08
C ALA A 850 29.60 -69.32 -14.92
N ASP A 851 29.98 -68.13 -14.44
CA ASP A 851 31.18 -67.34 -14.87
C ASP A 851 31.31 -66.11 -13.94
N ILE A 852 31.59 -66.24 -12.63
CA ILE A 852 32.77 -66.89 -12.03
C ILE A 852 34.10 -66.23 -12.49
N LEU A 853 34.55 -65.23 -11.70
CA LEU A 853 35.95 -64.94 -11.32
C LEU A 853 36.99 -64.65 -12.45
N GLY A 854 37.75 -63.54 -12.52
CA GLY A 854 38.02 -62.41 -11.60
C GLY A 854 39.54 -62.13 -11.47
N GLY A 855 39.98 -60.89 -11.18
CA GLY A 855 41.24 -60.62 -10.42
C GLY A 855 42.56 -60.14 -11.11
N SER A 856 42.76 -58.81 -11.16
CA SER A 856 43.89 -58.01 -10.59
C SER A 856 45.42 -58.40 -10.56
N THR A 857 46.26 -57.50 -11.13
CA THR A 857 47.58 -56.94 -10.61
C THR A 857 48.85 -57.85 -10.49
N PRO A 858 50.11 -57.36 -10.22
CA PRO A 858 50.69 -55.99 -10.03
C PRO A 858 51.88 -55.64 -11.00
N ASP A 859 52.69 -54.56 -10.93
CA ASP A 859 53.81 -54.33 -9.96
C ASP A 859 54.56 -52.95 -10.02
N THR A 860 55.18 -52.57 -8.89
CA THR A 860 56.30 -51.58 -8.63
C THR A 860 56.15 -50.00 -8.61
N PRO A 861 56.94 -49.26 -7.75
CA PRO A 861 56.55 -47.94 -7.15
C PRO A 861 57.74 -46.91 -7.08
N PRO A 862 57.92 -45.95 -6.10
CA PRO A 862 57.04 -45.27 -5.10
C PRO A 862 57.20 -43.70 -4.99
N THR A 863 56.21 -43.02 -4.34
CA THR A 863 56.25 -41.84 -3.39
C THR A 863 57.29 -40.68 -3.50
N SER A 864 57.03 -39.39 -3.20
CA SER A 864 55.93 -38.67 -2.48
C SER A 864 55.88 -37.14 -2.75
N SER A 865 54.82 -36.49 -2.22
CA SER A 865 54.66 -35.05 -1.86
C SER A 865 54.06 -34.03 -2.88
N SER A 866 53.43 -33.00 -2.30
CA SER A 866 52.64 -31.87 -2.87
C SER A 866 53.56 -30.66 -3.25
N PRO A 867 53.11 -29.44 -3.65
CA PRO A 867 51.75 -28.84 -3.69
C PRO A 867 51.43 -27.90 -4.91
N HIS A 868 50.34 -27.11 -4.77
CA HIS A 868 50.02 -25.82 -5.44
C HIS A 868 49.45 -25.72 -6.87
N ALA A 869 48.78 -24.58 -7.11
CA ALA A 869 48.30 -24.00 -8.38
C ALA A 869 49.46 -23.24 -9.10
N PRO A 870 49.30 -22.48 -10.22
CA PRO A 870 48.08 -22.07 -10.94
C PRO A 870 48.15 -21.99 -12.50
N GLN A 871 47.03 -21.59 -13.13
CA GLN A 871 46.90 -20.69 -14.31
C GLN A 871 47.43 -21.04 -15.75
N GLN A 872 46.68 -20.51 -16.74
CA GLN A 872 47.02 -20.16 -18.14
C GLN A 872 46.94 -21.20 -19.30
N ALA A 873 45.78 -21.20 -19.96
CA ALA A 873 45.54 -20.78 -21.36
C ALA A 873 46.51 -21.11 -22.53
N ASN A 874 45.90 -21.64 -23.59
CA ASN A 874 46.14 -21.41 -25.03
C ASN A 874 47.49 -21.80 -25.68
N MET A 875 47.45 -22.78 -26.60
CA MET A 875 47.46 -22.54 -28.06
C MET A 875 47.21 -23.89 -28.78
N SER A 876 46.14 -24.06 -29.56
CA SER A 876 46.11 -23.78 -31.00
C SER A 876 47.44 -24.03 -31.73
N SER A 877 47.63 -25.29 -32.16
CA SER A 877 48.46 -25.59 -33.30
C SER A 877 47.87 -24.95 -34.55
N ILE A 878 48.53 -23.93 -35.09
CA ILE A 878 48.84 -23.86 -36.52
C ILE A 878 50.31 -23.51 -36.62
N MET A 879 51.12 -24.47 -37.07
CA MET A 879 52.48 -24.22 -37.50
C MET A 879 52.42 -23.91 -38.99
N ASP A 880 51.90 -22.72 -39.35
CA ASP A 880 52.04 -22.21 -40.71
C ASP A 880 53.43 -21.59 -40.85
N LEU A 881 54.38 -22.48 -41.12
CA LEU A 881 55.77 -22.17 -41.32
C LEU A 881 55.96 -21.78 -42.80
N PHE A 882 55.77 -20.50 -43.13
CA PHE A 882 56.73 -19.63 -43.85
C PHE A 882 56.12 -18.24 -44.15
N GLY A 883 56.96 -17.19 -44.13
CA GLY A 883 56.53 -15.77 -44.16
C GLY A 883 56.06 -15.23 -45.51
N SER A 884 55.86 -13.91 -45.69
CA SER A 884 56.40 -12.79 -44.89
C SER A 884 55.63 -11.45 -45.10
N GLU A 885 55.76 -10.55 -44.12
CA GLU A 885 55.90 -9.06 -44.15
C GLU A 885 55.76 -8.25 -45.47
N PRO A 886 55.57 -6.89 -45.47
CA PRO A 886 55.10 -5.96 -44.40
C PRO A 886 54.37 -4.62 -44.79
N ASN A 887 53.86 -3.94 -43.74
CA ASN A 887 53.79 -2.49 -43.46
C ASN A 887 52.53 -1.59 -43.72
N ASN A 888 52.37 -0.61 -42.81
CA ASN A 888 51.40 0.51 -42.77
C ASN A 888 51.98 1.72 -41.97
N PRO A 889 51.67 2.99 -42.33
CA PRO A 889 51.29 3.97 -41.29
C PRO A 889 50.35 5.17 -41.67
N SER A 890 49.28 5.35 -40.85
CA SER A 890 48.77 6.58 -40.16
C SER A 890 48.64 8.02 -40.77
N THR A 891 47.51 8.69 -40.40
CA THR A 891 47.31 10.16 -40.06
C THR A 891 47.52 11.27 -41.14
N SER A 892 46.94 12.50 -41.11
CA SER A 892 45.82 13.17 -40.39
C SER A 892 45.54 14.63 -40.89
N GLN A 893 44.31 15.15 -40.65
CA GLN A 893 43.95 16.58 -40.40
C GLN A 893 43.80 17.65 -41.53
N MET A 894 43.28 18.82 -41.11
CA MET A 894 42.50 19.86 -41.82
C MET A 894 43.30 21.00 -42.49
N GLU A 895 42.63 21.64 -43.46
CA GLU A 895 42.58 23.08 -43.85
C GLU A 895 43.83 23.98 -43.97
N THR A 896 43.70 24.97 -44.86
CA THR A 896 44.75 25.84 -45.41
C THR A 896 44.99 27.14 -44.64
N SER A 897 46.26 27.56 -44.54
CA SER A 897 46.67 28.97 -44.69
C SER A 897 48.13 29.06 -45.19
N VAL A 898 48.57 30.24 -45.64
CA VAL A 898 49.70 30.39 -46.60
C VAL A 898 50.82 31.28 -46.03
N ALA A 899 52.10 30.83 -46.10
CA ALA A 899 53.33 31.64 -46.26
C ALA A 899 54.59 30.74 -46.36
N THR A 900 55.70 31.29 -46.88
CA THR A 900 56.90 30.59 -47.40
C THR A 900 58.19 30.72 -46.55
N ASP A 901 59.26 30.04 -47.00
CA ASP A 901 60.70 30.16 -46.64
C ASP A 901 61.22 29.49 -45.34
N LEU A 902 62.45 28.95 -45.24
CA LEU A 902 63.40 28.31 -46.19
C LEU A 902 64.55 27.65 -45.36
N LEU A 903 65.12 26.50 -45.80
CA LEU A 903 66.41 25.87 -45.34
C LEU A 903 66.48 25.36 -43.86
N SER A 904 66.92 24.15 -43.47
CA SER A 904 67.78 23.14 -44.09
C SER A 904 67.98 21.85 -43.23
N ASN A 905 67.86 20.68 -43.88
CA ASN A 905 68.81 19.55 -43.93
C ASN A 905 68.96 18.44 -42.83
N SER A 906 69.02 17.18 -43.33
CA SER A 906 69.67 15.94 -42.82
C SER A 906 69.17 15.31 -41.50
N SER A 907 68.83 14.01 -41.40
CA SER A 907 69.48 12.79 -41.94
C SER A 907 68.60 11.53 -41.69
N SER A 908 69.01 10.34 -42.16
CA SER A 908 68.13 9.16 -42.33
C SER A 908 68.58 7.88 -41.61
N LYS A 909 67.61 7.06 -41.15
CA LYS A 909 67.56 5.57 -41.26
C LYS A 909 66.23 5.00 -40.75
N ALA A 910 65.84 3.81 -41.24
CA ALA A 910 64.46 3.31 -41.24
C ALA A 910 64.13 2.22 -40.19
N GLN A 911 62.83 2.02 -39.96
CA GLN A 911 62.22 0.95 -39.14
C GLN A 911 61.71 -0.22 -40.00
N SER A 912 61.54 -1.41 -39.39
CA SER A 912 60.65 -2.49 -39.83
C SER A 912 59.23 -2.35 -39.18
N HIS A 913 58.11 -2.96 -39.62
CA HIS A 913 57.96 -4.17 -40.44
C HIS A 913 56.54 -4.86 -40.52
N GLN A 914 55.35 -4.28 -40.24
CA GLN A 914 54.07 -5.09 -40.14
C GLN A 914 52.80 -4.56 -40.87
N VAL A 915 52.09 -5.44 -41.61
CA VAL A 915 51.02 -5.14 -42.61
C VAL A 915 49.65 -4.81 -42.00
N GLU A 916 48.93 -3.82 -42.55
CA GLU A 916 47.46 -3.70 -42.38
C GLU A 916 46.70 -4.20 -43.62
N SER A 917 45.59 -4.92 -43.41
CA SER A 917 44.75 -5.46 -44.48
C SER A 917 43.82 -4.41 -45.11
N ARG A 918 44.01 -4.15 -46.41
CA ARG A 918 43.08 -3.37 -47.24
C ARG A 918 41.94 -4.25 -47.72
N HIS A 919 40.70 -3.81 -47.50
CA HIS A 919 39.51 -4.58 -47.85
C HIS A 919 38.94 -4.04 -49.17
N PRO A 920 38.82 -4.83 -50.26
CA PRO A 920 38.14 -4.40 -51.47
C PRO A 920 36.63 -4.31 -51.20
N CYS A 921 36.04 -3.15 -51.48
CA CYS A 921 34.62 -2.88 -51.23
C CYS A 921 33.79 -2.80 -52.52
N TYR A 922 34.41 -2.42 -53.64
CA TYR A 922 33.75 -2.34 -54.94
C TYR A 922 34.78 -2.41 -56.07
N SER A 923 34.52 -3.18 -57.12
CA SER A 923 35.35 -3.23 -58.33
C SER A 923 34.49 -3.49 -59.57
N ALA A 924 33.97 -2.42 -60.18
CA ALA A 924 33.22 -2.46 -61.43
C ALA A 924 33.25 -1.09 -62.12
N ASN A 925 32.91 -1.04 -63.41
CA ASN A 925 32.84 0.20 -64.22
C ASN A 925 34.12 1.05 -64.11
N ASP A 926 35.28 0.39 -64.22
CA ASP A 926 36.62 0.99 -64.12
C ASP A 926 36.91 1.76 -62.82
N LEU A 927 36.09 1.62 -61.78
CA LEU A 927 36.30 2.18 -60.45
C LEU A 927 36.57 1.06 -59.44
N ASN A 928 37.76 1.08 -58.84
CA ASN A 928 38.12 0.20 -57.73
C ASN A 928 38.09 1.00 -56.42
N VAL A 929 37.33 0.52 -55.43
CA VAL A 929 37.21 1.14 -54.10
C VAL A 929 37.72 0.14 -53.07
N THR A 930 38.79 0.52 -52.38
CA THR A 930 39.37 -0.23 -51.25
C THR A 930 39.22 0.57 -49.97
N MET A 931 38.95 -0.09 -48.85
CA MET A 931 38.81 0.55 -47.55
C MET A 931 39.84 0.00 -46.56
N GLN A 932 40.50 0.92 -45.86
CA GLN A 932 41.45 0.63 -44.80
C GLN A 932 40.88 1.15 -43.47
N VAL A 933 40.96 0.37 -42.39
CA VAL A 933 40.32 0.68 -41.11
C VAL A 933 41.33 0.63 -39.99
N GLN A 934 41.62 1.79 -39.40
CA GLN A 934 42.46 1.95 -38.22
C GLN A 934 41.58 2.13 -36.97
N ARG A 935 41.87 1.39 -35.90
CA ARG A 935 41.16 1.49 -34.61
C ARG A 935 42.08 2.13 -33.57
N ASN A 936 41.66 3.24 -32.98
CA ASN A 936 42.40 3.87 -31.88
C ASN A 936 41.92 3.34 -30.52
N ALA A 937 42.80 3.37 -29.52
CA ALA A 937 42.54 2.84 -28.18
C ALA A 937 41.33 3.48 -27.45
N GLU A 938 40.90 4.67 -27.86
CA GLU A 938 39.76 5.41 -27.28
C GLU A 938 38.40 5.02 -27.89
N GLY A 939 38.33 4.01 -28.75
CA GLY A 939 37.09 3.56 -29.40
C GLY A 939 36.66 4.40 -30.61
N LEU A 940 37.49 5.35 -31.05
CA LEU A 940 37.34 6.04 -32.32
C LEU A 940 37.85 5.14 -33.46
N ILE A 941 36.98 4.84 -34.43
CA ILE A 941 37.34 4.10 -35.64
C ILE A 941 37.58 5.12 -36.76
N GLN A 942 38.76 5.08 -37.38
CA GLN A 942 39.08 5.88 -38.55
C GLN A 942 39.18 4.96 -39.75
N ALA A 943 38.28 5.10 -40.72
CA ALA A 943 38.35 4.39 -41.98
C ALA A 943 38.71 5.34 -43.13
N ILE A 944 39.43 4.82 -44.12
CA ILE A 944 39.88 5.56 -45.30
C ILE A 944 39.42 4.74 -46.51
N ALA A 945 38.49 5.29 -47.29
CA ALA A 945 38.11 4.76 -48.59
C ALA A 945 39.04 5.35 -49.66
N ARG A 946 39.63 4.50 -50.50
CA ARG A 946 40.49 4.87 -51.62
C ARG A 946 39.83 4.44 -52.93
N PHE A 947 39.55 5.42 -53.77
CA PHE A 947 38.97 5.30 -55.10
C PHE A 947 40.10 5.32 -56.12
N GLN A 948 40.14 4.35 -57.04
CA GLN A 948 41.13 4.28 -58.12
C GLN A 948 40.41 4.15 -59.45
N ASN A 949 40.73 5.02 -60.41
CA ASN A 949 40.26 4.91 -61.78
C ASN A 949 41.19 3.96 -62.56
N LEU A 950 40.68 2.78 -62.92
CA LEU A 950 41.39 1.75 -63.68
C LEU A 950 41.29 1.94 -65.20
N SER A 951 40.48 2.88 -65.68
CA SER A 951 40.37 3.14 -67.12
C SER A 951 41.63 3.84 -67.64
N GLY A 952 42.07 3.47 -68.84
CA GLY A 952 43.27 4.01 -69.48
C GLY A 952 43.05 5.32 -70.25
N SER A 953 41.83 5.84 -70.32
CA SER A 953 41.47 6.95 -71.23
C SER A 953 40.30 7.84 -70.80
N THR A 954 39.53 7.50 -69.76
CA THR A 954 38.32 8.23 -69.36
C THR A 954 38.43 8.80 -67.95
N SER A 955 38.17 10.11 -67.78
CA SER A 955 38.10 10.73 -66.45
C SER A 955 36.74 10.51 -65.80
N LEU A 956 36.73 10.15 -64.51
CA LEU A 956 35.51 9.98 -63.71
C LEU A 956 35.25 11.26 -62.90
N SER A 957 34.08 11.89 -63.09
CA SER A 957 33.68 13.12 -62.41
C SER A 957 32.55 12.90 -61.39
N HIS A 958 32.46 13.78 -60.40
CA HIS A 958 31.48 13.73 -59.31
C HIS A 958 31.57 12.49 -58.41
N VAL A 959 32.78 11.96 -58.20
CA VAL A 959 33.02 10.84 -57.29
C VAL A 959 32.81 11.29 -55.84
N GLY A 960 31.98 10.58 -55.08
CA GLY A 960 31.73 10.85 -53.68
C GLY A 960 31.09 9.67 -52.95
N LEU A 961 31.42 9.51 -51.67
CA LEU A 961 30.87 8.46 -50.82
C LEU A 961 29.66 8.95 -50.01
N GLN A 962 28.60 8.16 -49.95
CA GLN A 962 27.58 8.27 -48.91
C GLN A 962 27.68 7.07 -47.97
N ALA A 963 27.63 7.32 -46.67
CA ALA A 963 27.65 6.29 -45.64
C ALA A 963 26.65 6.65 -44.54
N ALA A 964 25.94 5.64 -44.05
CA ALA A 964 25.01 5.74 -42.94
C ALA A 964 25.50 4.87 -41.79
N VAL A 965 25.22 5.31 -40.55
CA VAL A 965 25.51 4.54 -39.34
C VAL A 965 24.24 4.44 -38.48
N PRO A 966 24.10 3.41 -37.62
CA PRO A 966 22.99 3.33 -36.66
C PRO A 966 22.96 4.55 -35.72
N LYS A 967 21.80 4.88 -35.15
CA LYS A 967 21.64 5.99 -34.18
C LYS A 967 22.57 5.91 -32.95
N SER A 968 23.13 4.73 -32.66
CA SER A 968 24.14 4.47 -31.61
C SER A 968 25.58 4.82 -32.03
N GLN A 969 25.78 5.45 -33.18
CA GLN A 969 27.09 5.87 -33.66
C GLN A 969 26.97 7.24 -34.34
N LYS A 970 28.01 8.07 -34.20
CA LYS A 970 28.14 9.36 -34.88
C LYS A 970 29.26 9.26 -35.91
N LEU A 971 28.88 9.34 -37.17
CA LEU A 971 29.76 9.39 -38.34
C LEU A 971 30.11 10.86 -38.66
N GLN A 972 31.41 11.12 -38.86
CA GLN A 972 31.92 12.34 -39.46
C GLN A 972 32.65 11.95 -40.75
N LEU A 973 32.04 12.25 -41.90
CA LEU A 973 32.67 12.11 -43.21
C LEU A 973 33.53 13.35 -43.48
N LEU A 974 34.79 13.18 -43.87
CA LEU A 974 35.64 14.27 -44.34
C LEU A 974 35.53 14.37 -45.87
N ASN A 975 35.97 15.49 -46.44
CA ASN A 975 35.94 15.71 -47.88
C ASN A 975 36.84 14.71 -48.63
N ILE A 976 36.43 14.34 -49.85
CA ILE A 976 37.26 13.54 -50.77
C ILE A 976 38.42 14.37 -51.31
N SER A 977 39.59 13.79 -51.49
CA SER A 977 40.80 14.50 -51.94
C SER A 977 40.70 15.02 -53.39
N SER A 978 39.93 14.36 -54.25
CA SER A 978 39.48 14.89 -55.53
C SER A 978 38.15 14.24 -55.93
N ALA A 979 37.20 15.06 -56.39
CA ALA A 979 35.94 14.59 -56.99
C ALA A 979 36.06 14.28 -58.50
N GLN A 980 37.25 14.50 -59.08
CA GLN A 980 37.61 14.18 -60.46
C GLN A 980 38.83 13.24 -60.46
N LEU A 981 38.66 12.04 -61.02
CA LEU A 981 39.71 11.03 -61.16
C LEU A 981 40.13 10.90 -62.61
N GLU A 982 41.32 11.41 -62.94
CA GLU A 982 41.99 11.16 -64.22
C GLU A 982 42.33 9.67 -64.41
N PRO A 983 42.61 9.21 -65.64
CA PRO A 983 43.05 7.83 -65.92
C PRO A 983 44.24 7.40 -65.05
N GLY A 984 44.09 6.32 -64.30
CA GLY A 984 45.12 5.82 -63.36
C GLY A 984 45.28 6.62 -62.06
N ALA A 985 44.53 7.70 -61.85
CA ALA A 985 44.59 8.51 -60.64
C ALA A 985 43.78 7.88 -59.48
N ASP A 986 44.15 8.27 -58.27
CA ASP A 986 43.46 7.85 -57.05
C ASP A 986 43.05 9.03 -56.15
N ALA A 987 41.91 8.86 -55.48
CA ALA A 987 41.42 9.78 -54.46
C ALA A 987 41.15 9.02 -53.16
N THR A 988 41.25 9.72 -52.04
CA THR A 988 40.92 9.17 -50.72
C THR A 988 39.86 10.00 -50.04
N GLN A 989 38.98 9.34 -49.29
CA GLN A 989 38.01 9.96 -48.42
C GLN A 989 38.08 9.31 -47.04
N MET A 990 38.32 10.13 -46.02
CA MET A 990 38.44 9.67 -44.64
C MET A 990 37.09 9.80 -43.92
N MET A 991 36.76 8.82 -43.09
CA MET A 991 35.60 8.83 -42.23
C MET A 991 36.01 8.51 -40.80
N ARG A 992 35.48 9.28 -39.85
CA ARG A 992 35.62 9.03 -38.41
C ARG A 992 34.29 8.54 -37.87
N ILE A 993 34.28 7.31 -37.36
CA ILE A 993 33.12 6.69 -36.72
C ILE A 993 33.40 6.70 -35.23
N SER A 994 32.62 7.51 -34.50
CA SER A 994 32.57 7.47 -33.04
C SER A 994 31.35 6.65 -32.62
N GLY A 995 31.58 5.47 -32.05
CA GLY A 995 30.49 4.67 -31.49
C GLY A 995 30.03 5.19 -30.13
N CYS A 996 28.88 4.70 -29.66
CA CYS A 996 28.66 4.64 -28.21
C CYS A 996 29.90 4.00 -27.56
N LYS A 997 30.40 4.65 -26.50
CA LYS A 997 31.18 3.95 -25.48
C LYS A 997 30.34 2.75 -24.98
N GLY A 998 30.98 1.73 -24.43
CA GLY A 998 30.25 0.62 -23.80
C GLY A 998 29.26 1.12 -22.74
N PHE A 999 28.41 0.23 -22.23
CA PHE A 999 27.44 0.61 -21.18
C PHE A 999 28.13 1.40 -20.06
N SER A 1000 27.47 2.44 -19.57
CA SER A 1000 27.96 3.21 -18.43
C SER A 1000 27.65 2.43 -17.13
N PRO A 1001 28.51 2.50 -16.11
CA PRO A 1001 28.26 1.79 -14.87
C PRO A 1001 27.03 2.36 -14.15
N GLY A 1002 26.20 1.47 -13.61
CA GLY A 1002 24.89 1.79 -13.03
C GLY A 1002 23.70 1.57 -13.96
N GLN A 1003 23.94 1.28 -15.25
CA GLN A 1003 22.86 0.96 -16.20
C GLN A 1003 22.19 -0.39 -15.91
N TRP A 1004 20.97 -0.54 -16.43
CA TRP A 1004 20.20 -1.78 -16.42
C TRP A 1004 20.05 -2.35 -17.83
N LEU A 1005 19.68 -3.62 -17.88
CA LEU A 1005 19.46 -4.42 -19.09
C LEU A 1005 18.04 -4.99 -19.07
N ASP A 1006 17.21 -4.57 -20.01
CA ASP A 1006 15.98 -5.29 -20.34
C ASP A 1006 16.34 -6.50 -21.20
N THR A 1007 16.03 -7.71 -20.73
CA THR A 1007 16.13 -8.94 -21.53
C THR A 1007 14.76 -9.32 -22.09
N TYR A 1008 14.73 -9.54 -23.41
CA TYR A 1008 13.59 -10.04 -24.15
C TYR A 1008 13.86 -11.51 -24.49
N VAL A 1009 13.32 -12.39 -23.65
CA VAL A 1009 13.45 -13.84 -23.78
C VAL A 1009 12.46 -14.36 -24.84
N PRO A 1010 12.87 -15.31 -25.72
CA PRO A 1010 11.97 -15.95 -26.67
C PRO A 1010 10.71 -16.52 -26.01
N GLY A 1011 9.53 -16.16 -26.54
CA GLY A 1011 8.23 -16.60 -26.04
C GLY A 1011 7.58 -15.71 -24.98
N ILE A 1012 8.32 -14.80 -24.33
CA ILE A 1012 7.79 -13.91 -23.28
C ILE A 1012 7.61 -12.49 -23.84
N ALA A 1013 6.40 -11.95 -23.74
CA ALA A 1013 6.05 -10.66 -24.35
C ALA A 1013 6.51 -9.43 -23.54
N LYS A 1014 6.90 -9.61 -22.28
CA LYS A 1014 7.34 -8.56 -21.36
C LYS A 1014 8.85 -8.69 -21.11
N ALA A 1015 9.60 -7.59 -21.22
CA ALA A 1015 11.01 -7.59 -20.85
C ALA A 1015 11.20 -7.70 -19.34
N GLY A 1016 12.25 -8.40 -18.92
CA GLY A 1016 12.73 -8.36 -17.53
C GLY A 1016 13.87 -7.35 -17.41
N GLY A 1017 13.69 -6.33 -16.58
CA GLY A 1017 14.72 -5.33 -16.29
C GLY A 1017 15.66 -5.80 -15.17
N PHE A 1018 16.93 -6.02 -15.49
CA PHE A 1018 17.96 -6.50 -14.57
C PHE A 1018 19.12 -5.51 -14.48
N THR A 1019 19.65 -5.29 -13.28
CA THR A 1019 20.79 -4.36 -13.12
C THR A 1019 22.11 -5.00 -13.58
N ILE A 1020 22.93 -4.25 -14.30
CA ILE A 1020 24.28 -4.66 -14.67
C ILE A 1020 25.22 -4.35 -13.50
N THR A 1021 25.91 -5.36 -12.96
CA THR A 1021 26.76 -5.23 -11.76
C THR A 1021 28.27 -5.27 -12.05
N CYS A 1022 28.66 -5.70 -13.26
CA CYS A 1022 30.04 -5.65 -13.72
C CYS A 1022 30.47 -4.22 -14.11
N ALA A 1023 31.77 -3.93 -14.04
CA ALA A 1023 32.33 -2.71 -14.62
C ALA A 1023 32.34 -2.80 -16.16
N PRO A 1024 32.28 -1.67 -16.90
CA PRO A 1024 32.37 -1.63 -18.36
C PRO A 1024 33.62 -2.31 -18.93
N SER A 1025 34.73 -2.26 -18.19
CA SER A 1025 36.01 -2.92 -18.50
C SER A 1025 35.85 -4.44 -18.71
N ALA A 1026 35.04 -5.11 -17.89
CA ALA A 1026 34.85 -6.55 -17.90
C ALA A 1026 34.12 -7.06 -19.15
N ALA A 1027 33.44 -6.18 -19.88
CA ALA A 1027 32.82 -6.47 -21.18
C ALA A 1027 33.70 -6.04 -22.37
N THR A 1028 34.88 -5.46 -22.13
CA THR A 1028 35.82 -5.09 -23.20
C THR A 1028 36.90 -6.16 -23.40
N THR A 1029 37.26 -6.41 -24.66
CA THR A 1029 38.17 -7.48 -25.09
C THR A 1029 39.66 -7.23 -24.78
N SER A 1030 39.98 -6.26 -23.92
CA SER A 1030 41.32 -5.67 -23.75
C SER A 1030 42.18 -6.31 -22.65
N SER A 1031 41.65 -7.25 -21.86
CA SER A 1031 42.43 -7.97 -20.84
C SER A 1031 42.68 -9.43 -21.22
N SER A 1032 43.94 -9.83 -21.27
CA SER A 1032 44.44 -11.01 -21.98
C SER A 1032 44.12 -12.39 -21.36
N PHE A 1033 43.27 -12.48 -20.34
CA PHE A 1033 43.05 -13.74 -19.59
C PHE A 1033 41.60 -14.06 -19.20
N ARG A 1034 40.59 -13.28 -19.62
CA ARG A 1034 39.18 -13.62 -19.40
C ARG A 1034 38.33 -13.30 -20.62
N VAL A 1035 37.38 -14.18 -20.92
CA VAL A 1035 36.32 -13.91 -21.90
C VAL A 1035 35.49 -12.73 -21.40
N PRO A 1036 35.19 -11.71 -22.21
CA PRO A 1036 34.38 -10.58 -21.78
C PRO A 1036 32.97 -11.06 -21.41
N TYR A 1037 32.44 -10.57 -20.29
CA TYR A 1037 31.14 -10.98 -19.77
C TYR A 1037 30.35 -9.80 -19.20
N LEU A 1038 29.03 -9.97 -19.15
CA LEU A 1038 28.11 -9.12 -18.40
C LEU A 1038 27.65 -9.87 -17.15
N GLU A 1039 27.66 -9.20 -16.01
CA GLU A 1039 27.14 -9.71 -14.75
C GLU A 1039 25.78 -9.05 -14.48
N LEU A 1040 24.75 -9.89 -14.31
CA LEU A 1040 23.36 -9.45 -14.07
C LEU A 1040 22.91 -9.90 -12.68
N ALA A 1041 22.31 -8.98 -11.92
CA ALA A 1041 21.65 -9.32 -10.67
C ALA A 1041 20.23 -9.84 -10.94
N VAL A 1042 20.02 -11.15 -10.79
CA VAL A 1042 18.73 -11.83 -11.01
C VAL A 1042 18.26 -12.50 -9.72
N GLN A 1043 17.15 -12.04 -9.14
CA GLN A 1043 16.52 -12.73 -8.01
C GLN A 1043 15.76 -13.98 -8.51
N LYS A 1044 15.84 -15.10 -7.76
CA LYS A 1044 15.05 -16.29 -8.05
C LYS A 1044 13.58 -16.04 -7.74
N CYS A 1045 12.81 -15.73 -8.76
CA CYS A 1045 11.37 -15.46 -8.68
C CYS A 1045 10.64 -16.32 -9.73
N PRO A 1046 10.02 -17.46 -9.35
CA PRO A 1046 9.33 -18.34 -10.30
C PRO A 1046 8.05 -17.71 -10.88
N GLU A 1047 7.51 -16.67 -10.24
CA GLU A 1047 6.34 -15.92 -10.71
C GLU A 1047 6.68 -14.94 -11.85
N ASN A 1048 7.95 -14.51 -11.96
CA ASN A 1048 8.41 -13.67 -13.06
C ASN A 1048 8.97 -14.58 -14.16
N GLU A 1049 8.20 -14.77 -15.24
CA GLU A 1049 8.53 -15.64 -16.37
C GLU A 1049 9.97 -15.44 -16.90
N VAL A 1050 10.44 -14.19 -16.96
CA VAL A 1050 11.78 -13.85 -17.48
C VAL A 1050 12.87 -14.27 -16.49
N ALA A 1051 12.65 -14.07 -15.20
CA ALA A 1051 13.57 -14.55 -14.16
C ALA A 1051 13.55 -16.08 -14.09
N ALA A 1052 12.37 -16.71 -14.15
CA ALA A 1052 12.19 -18.16 -14.18
C ALA A 1052 12.93 -18.80 -15.35
N TRP A 1053 12.92 -18.16 -16.53
CA TRP A 1053 13.69 -18.61 -17.70
C TRP A 1053 15.21 -18.49 -17.49
N LEU A 1054 15.70 -17.37 -16.95
CA LEU A 1054 17.11 -17.18 -16.63
C LEU A 1054 17.63 -18.09 -15.51
N TRP A 1055 16.73 -18.67 -14.70
CA TRP A 1055 17.03 -19.64 -13.64
C TRP A 1055 16.89 -21.12 -14.07
N GLN A 1056 16.74 -21.41 -15.37
CA GLN A 1056 16.77 -22.78 -15.91
C GLN A 1056 18.19 -23.38 -15.88
N SER A 1057 18.30 -24.69 -16.13
CA SER A 1057 19.60 -25.36 -16.25
C SER A 1057 20.43 -24.77 -17.40
N ALA A 1058 21.75 -24.69 -17.18
CA ALA A 1058 22.68 -24.07 -18.13
C ALA A 1058 22.61 -24.67 -19.54
N GLU A 1059 22.33 -25.97 -19.65
CA GLU A 1059 22.15 -26.71 -20.91
C GLU A 1059 20.99 -26.19 -21.76
N ASN A 1060 19.94 -25.64 -21.15
CA ASN A 1060 18.77 -25.09 -21.86
C ASN A 1060 18.95 -23.61 -22.26
N VAL A 1061 19.82 -22.89 -21.55
CA VAL A 1061 20.01 -21.43 -21.71
C VAL A 1061 21.18 -21.11 -22.63
N ILE A 1062 22.28 -21.86 -22.54
CA ILE A 1062 23.50 -21.60 -23.33
C ILE A 1062 23.23 -21.86 -24.82
N GLY A 1063 23.53 -20.86 -25.66
CA GLY A 1063 23.29 -20.90 -27.11
C GLY A 1063 21.96 -20.27 -27.55
N SER A 1064 21.05 -19.97 -26.61
CA SER A 1064 19.81 -19.23 -26.92
C SER A 1064 20.08 -17.76 -27.26
N LEU A 1065 19.45 -17.25 -28.32
CA LEU A 1065 19.55 -15.84 -28.69
C LEU A 1065 18.62 -14.99 -27.81
N LEU A 1066 19.20 -14.02 -27.10
CA LEU A 1066 18.46 -13.03 -26.33
C LEU A 1066 18.54 -11.66 -27.01
N HIS A 1067 17.39 -11.02 -27.23
CA HIS A 1067 17.35 -9.60 -27.56
C HIS A 1067 17.45 -8.80 -26.27
N VAL A 1068 18.28 -7.76 -26.25
CA VAL A 1068 18.53 -6.97 -25.03
C VAL A 1068 18.52 -5.47 -25.33
N ARG A 1069 18.01 -4.69 -24.38
CA ARG A 1069 18.03 -3.22 -24.40
C ARG A 1069 18.74 -2.71 -23.16
N VAL A 1070 19.88 -2.05 -23.35
CA VAL A 1070 20.56 -1.32 -22.26
C VAL A 1070 19.81 0.00 -22.02
N GLY A 1071 19.54 0.33 -20.77
CA GLY A 1071 18.85 1.55 -20.36
C GLY A 1071 19.33 2.08 -19.00
N GLY A 1072 18.70 3.17 -18.57
CA GLY A 1072 19.01 3.84 -17.29
C GLY A 1072 19.85 5.10 -17.46
N SER A 1073 19.43 6.15 -16.75
CA SER A 1073 20.13 7.44 -16.59
C SER A 1073 20.90 7.53 -15.26
N PHE A 1074 20.68 6.59 -14.34
CA PHE A 1074 21.35 6.48 -13.05
C PHE A 1074 22.77 5.92 -13.19
N VAL A 1075 23.67 6.75 -13.70
CA VAL A 1075 25.02 6.32 -14.11
C VAL A 1075 26.13 7.15 -13.49
N PHE A 1076 27.34 6.60 -13.49
CA PHE A 1076 28.57 7.30 -13.12
C PHE A 1076 29.56 7.29 -14.32
N PRO A 1077 30.22 8.40 -14.70
CA PRO A 1077 29.99 9.77 -14.26
C PRO A 1077 28.57 10.26 -14.58
N PRO A 1078 28.04 11.26 -13.84
CA PRO A 1078 26.72 11.83 -14.09
C PRO A 1078 26.62 12.48 -15.48
N THR A 1079 25.49 12.29 -16.16
CA THR A 1079 25.28 12.74 -17.56
C THR A 1079 24.89 14.21 -17.71
N LEU A 1080 24.44 14.88 -16.63
CA LEU A 1080 24.10 16.29 -16.62
C LEU A 1080 25.28 17.15 -16.16
N ASN A 1081 25.90 17.92 -17.07
CA ASN A 1081 26.68 19.17 -16.89
C ASN A 1081 27.64 19.37 -15.67
N VAL A 1082 27.88 18.37 -14.83
CA VAL A 1082 28.79 18.42 -13.69
C VAL A 1082 30.15 17.92 -14.15
N ARG A 1083 31.15 18.79 -14.14
CA ARG A 1083 32.54 18.40 -14.43
C ARG A 1083 33.07 17.55 -13.27
N LEU A 1084 33.60 16.36 -13.59
CA LEU A 1084 34.26 15.46 -12.63
C LEU A 1084 35.33 16.17 -11.79
N GLU A 1085 36.03 17.14 -12.38
CA GLU A 1085 37.04 17.99 -11.74
C GLU A 1085 36.52 18.74 -10.48
N ASN A 1086 35.22 19.00 -10.41
CA ASN A 1086 34.58 19.69 -9.29
C ASN A 1086 34.06 18.75 -8.19
N ILE A 1087 34.00 17.44 -8.45
CA ILE A 1087 33.51 16.45 -7.50
C ILE A 1087 34.70 15.93 -6.68
N LYS A 1088 34.64 16.09 -5.36
CA LYS A 1088 35.63 15.53 -4.41
C LYS A 1088 35.10 14.31 -3.66
N ARG A 1089 33.78 14.15 -3.58
CA ARG A 1089 33.13 13.15 -2.74
C ARG A 1089 31.90 12.54 -3.41
N VAL A 1090 31.75 11.23 -3.30
CA VAL A 1090 30.60 10.46 -3.81
C VAL A 1090 29.96 9.70 -2.65
N ILE A 1091 28.66 9.90 -2.46
CA ILE A 1091 27.87 9.27 -1.40
C ILE A 1091 26.89 8.29 -2.04
N PHE A 1092 26.91 7.03 -1.61
CA PHE A 1092 26.01 5.97 -2.05
C PHE A 1092 25.09 5.56 -0.89
N VAL A 1093 23.77 5.59 -1.11
CA VAL A 1093 22.76 5.22 -0.12
C VAL A 1093 21.88 4.10 -0.69
N ALA A 1094 22.09 2.87 -0.23
CA ALA A 1094 21.42 1.67 -0.72
C ALA A 1094 20.42 1.11 0.29
N GLY A 1095 19.23 0.71 -0.18
CA GLY A 1095 18.29 -0.11 0.58
C GLY A 1095 18.01 -1.44 -0.13
N GLY A 1096 18.30 -2.58 0.54
CA GLY A 1096 18.01 -3.93 0.05
C GLY A 1096 18.73 -4.28 -1.26
N LEU A 1097 17.98 -4.54 -2.32
CA LEU A 1097 18.52 -4.83 -3.66
C LEU A 1097 19.07 -3.58 -4.37
N GLY A 1098 18.83 -2.38 -3.84
CA GLY A 1098 19.36 -1.11 -4.37
C GLY A 1098 20.89 -0.98 -4.34
N ILE A 1099 21.61 -1.97 -3.79
CA ILE A 1099 23.07 -2.06 -3.89
C ILE A 1099 23.56 -2.47 -5.29
N ASN A 1100 22.71 -3.12 -6.09
CA ASN A 1100 23.08 -3.66 -7.41
C ASN A 1100 23.71 -2.64 -8.36
N PRO A 1101 23.12 -1.46 -8.66
CA PRO A 1101 23.72 -0.50 -9.59
C PRO A 1101 25.03 0.09 -9.06
N PHE A 1102 25.17 0.20 -7.74
CA PHE A 1102 26.39 0.69 -7.11
C PHE A 1102 27.56 -0.26 -7.27
N MET A 1103 27.35 -1.56 -7.45
CA MET A 1103 28.46 -2.49 -7.69
C MET A 1103 29.20 -2.22 -9.00
N SER A 1104 28.48 -1.85 -10.05
CA SER A 1104 29.08 -1.45 -11.31
C SER A 1104 29.84 -0.13 -11.17
N MET A 1105 29.24 0.85 -10.47
CA MET A 1105 29.87 2.16 -10.20
C MET A 1105 31.13 2.04 -9.34
N LEU A 1106 31.06 1.33 -8.20
CA LEU A 1106 32.18 1.12 -7.28
C LEU A 1106 33.31 0.30 -7.93
N SER A 1107 32.98 -0.73 -8.72
CA SER A 1107 33.99 -1.50 -9.46
C SER A 1107 34.70 -0.61 -10.49
N TYR A 1108 33.95 0.21 -11.26
CA TYR A 1108 34.52 1.14 -12.22
C TYR A 1108 35.41 2.22 -11.59
N ILE A 1109 34.96 2.84 -10.48
CA ILE A 1109 35.77 3.82 -9.76
C ILE A 1109 37.08 3.19 -9.26
N GLY A 1110 37.02 1.96 -8.74
CA GLY A 1110 38.19 1.20 -8.28
C GLY A 1110 39.10 0.67 -9.39
N GLU A 1111 38.78 0.91 -10.67
CA GLU A 1111 39.59 0.57 -11.84
C GLU A 1111 40.17 1.84 -12.53
N MET A 1112 39.66 3.03 -12.21
CA MET A 1112 40.10 4.29 -12.81
C MET A 1112 41.41 4.82 -12.20
N ASN A 1113 42.52 4.33 -12.73
CA ASN A 1113 43.88 4.85 -12.47
C ASN A 1113 44.08 6.27 -13.04
N GLY A 1114 43.43 7.30 -12.49
CA GLY A 1114 43.68 8.69 -12.93
C GLY A 1114 42.73 9.81 -12.47
N LEU A 1115 41.66 9.53 -11.73
CA LEU A 1115 40.84 10.61 -11.13
C LEU A 1115 41.54 11.19 -9.89
N PRO A 1116 41.32 12.48 -9.54
CA PRO A 1116 41.66 12.99 -8.21
C PRO A 1116 40.95 12.12 -7.16
N ARG A 1117 41.65 11.75 -6.08
CA ARG A 1117 41.15 10.82 -5.05
C ARG A 1117 39.77 11.25 -4.54
N LEU A 1118 38.75 10.51 -4.97
CA LEU A 1118 37.36 10.70 -4.54
C LEU A 1118 37.16 10.04 -3.19
N GLU A 1119 36.65 10.78 -2.21
CA GLU A 1119 36.19 10.18 -0.95
C GLU A 1119 34.82 9.52 -1.16
N ILE A 1120 34.71 8.24 -0.81
CA ILE A 1120 33.50 7.43 -1.04
C ILE A 1120 32.82 7.08 0.28
N LEU A 1121 31.58 7.53 0.45
CA LEU A 1121 30.77 7.21 1.63
C LEU A 1121 29.63 6.28 1.23
N VAL A 1122 29.67 5.02 1.67
CA VAL A 1122 28.62 4.04 1.39
C VAL A 1122 27.79 3.80 2.65
N PHE A 1123 26.48 3.99 2.54
CA PHE A 1123 25.48 3.65 3.55
C PHE A 1123 24.59 2.55 2.96
N TYR A 1124 24.77 1.30 3.41
CA TYR A 1124 24.00 0.16 2.92
C TYR A 1124 23.07 -0.38 4.01
N ALA A 1125 21.76 -0.28 3.81
CA ALA A 1125 20.75 -0.92 4.65
C ALA A 1125 20.31 -2.26 4.03
N SER A 1126 20.49 -3.35 4.78
CA SER A 1126 20.10 -4.70 4.36
C SER A 1126 19.31 -5.43 5.45
N LYS A 1127 18.60 -6.48 5.04
CA LYS A 1127 18.06 -7.46 5.99
C LYS A 1127 19.15 -8.46 6.36
N ILE A 1128 19.13 -8.98 7.59
CA ILE A 1128 19.94 -10.14 7.96
C ILE A 1128 19.36 -11.37 7.24
N PRO A 1129 20.17 -12.16 6.48
CA PRO A 1129 19.70 -13.39 5.87
C PRO A 1129 19.39 -14.47 6.91
N ASP A 1130 18.34 -15.27 6.68
CA ASP A 1130 17.88 -16.31 7.62
C ASP A 1130 18.93 -17.41 7.88
N SER A 1131 19.91 -17.54 7.00
CA SER A 1131 21.08 -18.43 7.11
C SER A 1131 22.21 -17.92 8.01
N GLY A 1132 22.03 -16.81 8.73
CA GLY A 1132 22.81 -16.48 9.93
C GLY A 1132 24.25 -15.97 9.73
N GLY A 1133 24.59 -15.39 8.57
CA GLY A 1133 25.96 -14.92 8.30
C GLY A 1133 26.03 -13.58 7.57
N LEU A 1134 26.93 -12.69 8.02
CA LEU A 1134 27.26 -11.42 7.32
C LEU A 1134 27.73 -11.66 5.88
N GLU A 1135 28.41 -12.77 5.63
CA GLU A 1135 28.88 -13.16 4.30
C GLU A 1135 27.76 -13.37 3.27
N ASN A 1136 26.56 -13.68 3.73
CA ASN A 1136 25.37 -13.90 2.88
C ASN A 1136 24.69 -12.57 2.49
N ILE A 1137 25.20 -11.42 2.95
CA ILE A 1137 24.71 -10.11 2.54
C ILE A 1137 25.23 -9.78 1.14
N LEU A 1138 24.30 -9.41 0.26
CA LEU A 1138 24.54 -9.21 -1.16
C LEU A 1138 25.72 -8.25 -1.42
N PHE A 1139 26.72 -8.76 -2.15
CA PHE A 1139 27.98 -8.08 -2.51
C PHE A 1139 28.89 -7.58 -1.35
N LEU A 1140 28.57 -7.81 -0.08
CA LEU A 1140 29.33 -7.27 1.06
C LEU A 1140 30.83 -7.59 0.97
N GLN A 1141 31.17 -8.86 0.69
CA GLN A 1141 32.57 -9.28 0.55
C GLN A 1141 33.32 -8.58 -0.60
N ARG A 1142 32.62 -8.25 -1.70
CA ARG A 1142 33.22 -7.61 -2.88
C ARG A 1142 33.44 -6.12 -2.62
N ILE A 1143 32.51 -5.43 -1.95
CA ILE A 1143 32.69 -4.04 -1.53
C ILE A 1143 33.85 -3.93 -0.53
N ALA A 1144 33.86 -4.76 0.52
CA ALA A 1144 34.95 -4.78 1.51
C ALA A 1144 36.32 -4.99 0.84
N SER A 1145 36.42 -5.90 -0.13
CA SER A 1145 37.68 -6.13 -0.86
C SER A 1145 38.14 -4.94 -1.73
N LEU A 1146 37.23 -4.10 -2.23
CA LEU A 1146 37.60 -2.91 -3.00
C LEU A 1146 38.23 -1.83 -2.10
N PHE A 1147 37.69 -1.66 -0.88
CA PHE A 1147 38.28 -0.77 0.13
C PHE A 1147 39.58 -1.33 0.72
N ALA A 1148 39.62 -2.62 1.08
CA ALA A 1148 40.80 -3.28 1.66
C ALA A 1148 42.02 -3.23 0.74
N ASN A 1149 41.83 -3.41 -0.58
CA ASN A 1149 42.89 -3.33 -1.58
C ASN A 1149 43.34 -1.88 -1.89
N GLY A 1150 42.87 -0.87 -1.15
CA GLY A 1150 43.22 0.54 -1.36
C GLY A 1150 42.73 1.13 -2.70
N ARG A 1151 41.79 0.46 -3.38
CA ARG A 1151 41.23 0.92 -4.67
C ARG A 1151 40.14 1.98 -4.48
N LEU A 1152 39.51 2.00 -3.31
CA LEU A 1152 38.51 2.99 -2.90
C LEU A 1152 38.96 3.63 -1.58
N GLU A 1153 38.94 4.97 -1.51
CA GLU A 1153 39.28 5.73 -0.31
C GLU A 1153 37.97 6.27 0.32
N GLY A 1154 37.70 5.97 1.59
CA GLY A 1154 36.47 6.43 2.26
C GLY A 1154 35.95 5.51 3.37
N LYS A 1155 34.63 5.49 3.58
CA LYS A 1155 33.96 4.79 4.69
C LYS A 1155 32.75 3.99 4.19
N PHE A 1156 32.62 2.76 4.67
CA PHE A 1156 31.48 1.88 4.38
C PHE A 1156 30.74 1.55 5.69
N ARG A 1157 29.42 1.77 5.71
CA ARG A 1157 28.52 1.57 6.83
C ARG A 1157 27.41 0.59 6.48
N LEU A 1158 27.18 -0.38 7.34
CA LEU A 1158 26.18 -1.42 7.17
C LEU A 1158 25.08 -1.29 8.23
N TYR A 1159 23.84 -1.06 7.78
CA TYR A 1159 22.65 -0.96 8.61
C TYR A 1159 21.89 -2.29 8.53
N LEU A 1160 21.84 -3.02 9.64
CA LEU A 1160 21.20 -4.34 9.71
C LEU A 1160 19.78 -4.24 10.25
N THR A 1161 18.85 -4.82 9.50
CA THR A 1161 17.42 -4.88 9.84
C THR A 1161 16.95 -6.33 9.91
N GLY A 1162 16.11 -6.69 10.88
CA GLY A 1162 15.69 -8.08 11.09
C GLY A 1162 15.09 -8.30 12.48
N ASN A 1163 14.67 -9.53 12.75
CA ASN A 1163 14.12 -9.92 14.06
C ASN A 1163 15.21 -9.86 15.15
N SER A 1164 14.80 -9.50 16.37
CA SER A 1164 15.73 -9.21 17.48
C SER A 1164 16.63 -10.40 17.83
N GLU A 1165 16.13 -11.63 17.80
CA GLU A 1165 16.93 -12.83 18.13
C GLU A 1165 18.13 -13.06 17.19
N THR A 1166 17.96 -12.93 15.88
CA THR A 1166 19.07 -13.01 14.92
C THR A 1166 20.04 -11.84 15.10
N CYS A 1167 19.53 -10.67 15.52
CA CYS A 1167 20.33 -9.52 15.93
C CYS A 1167 21.05 -9.70 17.28
N ARG A 1168 20.56 -10.56 18.20
CA ARG A 1168 21.17 -10.87 19.51
C ARG A 1168 22.37 -11.81 19.36
N GLN A 1169 22.39 -12.70 18.37
CA GLN A 1169 23.56 -13.57 18.10
C GLN A 1169 24.81 -12.80 17.66
N PHE A 1170 24.65 -11.65 17.01
CA PHE A 1170 25.75 -10.71 16.74
C PHE A 1170 25.97 -9.78 17.94
N ASP A 1171 26.47 -10.37 19.02
CA ASP A 1171 26.97 -9.63 20.18
C ASP A 1171 28.47 -9.34 19.99
N THR A 1172 28.77 -8.21 19.36
CA THR A 1172 30.13 -7.64 19.35
C THR A 1172 30.14 -6.33 20.11
N SER A 1173 30.83 -6.34 21.24
CA SER A 1173 31.20 -5.18 22.07
C SER A 1173 32.17 -4.19 21.38
N CYS A 1174 32.31 -4.29 20.05
CA CYS A 1174 32.92 -3.33 19.15
C CYS A 1174 31.97 -3.11 17.96
N GLY A 1175 31.58 -1.86 17.71
CA GLY A 1175 30.71 -1.46 16.58
C GLY A 1175 31.37 -1.52 15.19
N ALA A 1176 32.36 -2.40 15.02
CA ALA A 1176 33.09 -2.62 13.78
C ALA A 1176 33.34 -4.11 13.56
N ALA A 1177 32.99 -4.63 12.39
CA ALA A 1177 33.42 -5.95 11.95
C ALA A 1177 34.64 -5.84 11.04
N HIS A 1178 35.71 -6.54 11.38
CA HIS A 1178 36.87 -6.69 10.50
C HIS A 1178 36.54 -7.72 9.42
N LEU A 1179 36.28 -7.26 8.19
CA LEU A 1179 35.99 -8.13 7.05
C LEU A 1179 37.08 -7.95 5.99
N LYS A 1180 37.94 -8.97 5.83
CA LYS A 1180 39.09 -8.97 4.90
C LYS A 1180 39.92 -7.67 5.01
N ASP A 1181 40.46 -7.43 6.20
CA ASP A 1181 41.34 -6.28 6.53
C ASP A 1181 40.73 -4.88 6.42
N PHE A 1182 39.43 -4.75 6.17
CA PHE A 1182 38.69 -3.49 6.25
C PHE A 1182 37.70 -3.46 7.43
N ASN A 1183 37.63 -2.32 8.13
CA ASN A 1183 36.69 -2.12 9.24
C ASN A 1183 35.33 -1.60 8.72
N VAL A 1184 34.32 -2.47 8.77
CA VAL A 1184 32.94 -2.14 8.46
C VAL A 1184 32.24 -1.64 9.73
N GLU A 1185 31.80 -0.37 9.74
CA GLU A 1185 30.98 0.19 10.83
C GLU A 1185 29.57 -0.42 10.71
N ILE A 1186 29.18 -1.28 11.67
CA ILE A 1186 27.88 -1.96 11.68
C ILE A 1186 26.95 -1.26 12.67
N GLN A 1187 25.76 -0.86 12.20
CA GLN A 1187 24.72 -0.26 13.02
C GLN A 1187 23.45 -1.12 12.96
N LYS A 1188 22.85 -1.42 14.12
CA LYS A 1188 21.56 -2.12 14.21
C LYS A 1188 20.42 -1.10 13.95
N GLY A 1189 19.38 -1.53 13.23
CA GLY A 1189 18.21 -0.71 12.92
C GLY A 1189 18.19 -0.12 11.50
N ARG A 1190 17.09 0.57 11.15
CA ARG A 1190 16.91 1.21 9.83
C ARG A 1190 17.76 2.48 9.75
N LEU A 1191 18.31 2.76 8.56
CA LEU A 1191 18.98 4.04 8.27
C LEU A 1191 18.00 5.20 8.49
N SER A 1192 18.22 6.00 9.53
CA SER A 1192 17.40 7.18 9.80
C SER A 1192 17.94 8.38 9.02
N VAL A 1193 17.03 9.24 8.56
CA VAL A 1193 17.38 10.41 7.76
C VAL A 1193 18.01 11.51 8.61
N LEU A 1194 17.71 11.56 9.91
CA LEU A 1194 18.41 12.40 10.88
C LEU A 1194 19.87 11.96 11.07
N GLU A 1195 20.15 10.65 11.13
CA GLU A 1195 21.51 10.15 11.24
C GLU A 1195 22.29 10.36 9.93
N LEU A 1196 21.66 10.11 8.78
CA LEU A 1196 22.23 10.48 7.48
C LEU A 1196 22.56 11.98 7.44
N GLY A 1197 21.65 12.84 7.89
CA GLY A 1197 21.84 14.29 8.00
C GLY A 1197 23.05 14.66 8.86
N ARG A 1198 23.13 14.21 10.11
CA ARG A 1198 24.28 14.46 11.02
C ARG A 1198 25.62 14.00 10.43
N ARG A 1199 25.64 12.87 9.72
CA ARG A 1199 26.87 12.34 9.11
C ARG A 1199 27.27 13.08 7.83
N LEU A 1200 26.37 13.84 7.23
CA LEU A 1200 26.61 14.69 6.06
C LEU A 1200 26.78 16.19 6.41
N GLU A 1201 26.41 16.61 7.63
CA GLU A 1201 26.38 18.01 8.12
C GLU A 1201 27.75 18.72 8.05
N ASN A 1202 28.85 18.00 8.25
CA ASN A 1202 30.22 18.55 8.22
C ASN A 1202 30.88 18.52 6.83
N LEU A 1203 30.12 18.36 5.74
CA LEU A 1203 30.65 18.12 4.40
C LEU A 1203 30.37 19.29 3.44
N ASP A 1204 31.34 19.64 2.59
CA ASP A 1204 31.13 20.59 1.49
C ASP A 1204 30.09 20.04 0.48
N HIS A 1205 28.86 20.54 0.56
CA HIS A 1205 27.74 20.17 -0.28
C HIS A 1205 27.92 20.59 -1.76
N SER A 1206 28.80 21.56 -2.04
CA SER A 1206 29.05 22.03 -3.41
C SER A 1206 29.92 21.08 -4.24
N SER A 1207 30.81 20.32 -3.58
CA SER A 1207 31.72 19.34 -4.20
C SER A 1207 31.33 17.87 -3.99
N SER A 1208 30.14 17.62 -3.44
CA SER A 1208 29.63 16.28 -3.12
C SER A 1208 28.46 15.90 -4.04
N ILE A 1209 28.41 14.64 -4.49
CA ILE A 1209 27.27 14.05 -5.22
C ILE A 1209 26.69 12.88 -4.43
N VAL A 1210 25.37 12.76 -4.39
CA VAL A 1210 24.63 11.71 -3.66
C VAL A 1210 23.85 10.84 -4.64
N TYR A 1211 24.02 9.53 -4.54
CA TYR A 1211 23.27 8.52 -5.25
C TYR A 1211 22.41 7.73 -4.25
N VAL A 1212 21.09 7.73 -4.43
CA VAL A 1212 20.13 7.02 -3.57
C VAL A 1212 19.43 5.94 -4.39
N CYS A 1213 19.53 4.69 -3.97
CA CYS A 1213 18.82 3.57 -4.60
C CYS A 1213 18.11 2.72 -3.55
N GLY A 1214 16.78 2.65 -3.66
CA GLY A 1214 15.93 2.05 -2.62
C GLY A 1214 14.48 1.89 -3.08
N PRO A 1215 13.61 1.33 -2.22
CA PRO A 1215 12.17 1.32 -2.45
C PRO A 1215 11.63 2.76 -2.64
N PRO A 1216 10.58 2.98 -3.45
CA PRO A 1216 10.07 4.31 -3.77
C PRO A 1216 9.89 5.24 -2.56
N THR A 1217 9.29 4.74 -1.48
CA THR A 1217 9.03 5.49 -0.25
C THR A 1217 10.30 5.96 0.47
N MET A 1218 11.35 5.13 0.50
CA MET A 1218 12.66 5.49 1.06
C MET A 1218 13.35 6.54 0.19
N THR A 1219 13.40 6.29 -1.12
CA THR A 1219 14.10 7.14 -2.08
C THR A 1219 13.47 8.54 -2.15
N ASP A 1220 12.13 8.63 -2.20
CA ASP A 1220 11.42 9.91 -2.24
C ASP A 1220 11.55 10.70 -0.92
N TYR A 1221 11.57 10.00 0.23
CA TYR A 1221 11.75 10.63 1.54
C TYR A 1221 13.17 11.17 1.73
N ILE A 1222 14.20 10.41 1.37
CA ILE A 1222 15.60 10.84 1.42
C ILE A 1222 15.84 11.99 0.44
N PHE A 1223 15.32 11.90 -0.80
CA PHE A 1223 15.44 12.97 -1.79
C PHE A 1223 14.82 14.28 -1.29
N LYS A 1224 13.59 14.22 -0.75
CA LYS A 1224 12.92 15.40 -0.17
C LYS A 1224 13.71 16.00 0.98
N PHE A 1225 14.29 15.18 1.87
CA PHE A 1225 15.09 15.70 2.98
C PHE A 1225 16.38 16.38 2.50
N LEU A 1226 17.15 15.73 1.63
CA LEU A 1226 18.44 16.27 1.14
C LEU A 1226 18.27 17.52 0.26
N SER A 1227 17.16 17.62 -0.46
CA SER A 1227 16.88 18.66 -1.45
C SER A 1227 15.96 19.79 -0.94
N SER A 1228 15.52 19.75 0.32
CA SER A 1228 14.63 20.78 0.87
C SER A 1228 15.41 21.99 1.37
N GLU A 1229 14.95 23.18 1.01
CA GLU A 1229 15.44 24.47 1.53
C GLU A 1229 15.27 24.61 3.06
N SER A 1230 14.37 23.83 3.68
CA SER A 1230 14.20 23.80 5.14
C SER A 1230 15.10 22.79 5.85
N SER A 1231 15.94 22.04 5.10
CA SER A 1231 17.01 21.22 5.68
C SER A 1231 18.26 22.06 5.90
N TRP A 1232 19.01 21.77 6.97
CA TRP A 1232 20.31 22.41 7.22
C TRP A 1232 21.44 21.91 6.30
N LEU A 1233 21.15 20.99 5.37
CA LEU A 1233 22.12 20.46 4.40
C LEU A 1233 21.99 21.06 3.00
N ASN A 1234 20.77 21.45 2.58
CA ASN A 1234 20.47 22.16 1.33
C ASN A 1234 21.32 21.71 0.12
N ILE A 1235 21.33 20.40 -0.18
CA ILE A 1235 22.12 19.86 -1.28
C ILE A 1235 21.39 20.21 -2.60
N PRO A 1236 22.07 20.80 -3.60
CA PRO A 1236 21.42 21.13 -4.87
C PRO A 1236 20.74 19.89 -5.48
N PRO A 1237 19.46 19.96 -5.92
CA PRO A 1237 18.74 18.78 -6.44
C PRO A 1237 19.47 18.08 -7.59
N LYS A 1238 20.19 18.83 -8.42
CA LYS A 1238 21.07 18.34 -9.50
C LYS A 1238 22.25 17.45 -9.03
N HIS A 1239 22.59 17.45 -7.75
CA HIS A 1239 23.62 16.61 -7.14
C HIS A 1239 23.02 15.41 -6.38
N VAL A 1240 21.70 15.23 -6.37
CA VAL A 1240 21.02 14.08 -5.76
C VAL A 1240 20.39 13.23 -6.86
N MET A 1241 21.08 12.15 -7.22
CA MET A 1241 20.62 11.15 -8.17
C MET A 1241 19.79 10.09 -7.44
N THR A 1242 18.66 9.69 -8.00
CA THR A 1242 17.72 8.72 -7.38
C THR A 1242 17.30 7.64 -8.36
N GLU A 1243 17.39 6.37 -7.97
CA GLU A 1243 16.79 5.24 -8.68
C GLU A 1243 15.84 4.47 -7.75
N ARG A 1244 14.65 4.15 -8.24
CA ARG A 1244 13.65 3.37 -7.49
C ARG A 1244 13.68 1.95 -8.02
N TRP A 1245 13.99 0.97 -7.17
CA TRP A 1245 13.84 -0.44 -7.55
C TRP A 1245 12.45 -0.95 -7.19
N TRP A 1246 11.97 -1.91 -7.98
CA TRP A 1246 10.64 -2.52 -7.93
C TRP A 1246 10.72 -4.01 -7.58
#